data_AF-A0A257ZMA4-F1
#
_entry.id   AF-A0A257ZMA4-F1
#
_cell.length_a   1.000
_cell.length_b   1.000
_cell.length_c   1.000
_cell.angle_alpha   90.00
_cell.angle_beta   90.00
_cell.angle_gamma   90.00
#
_symmetry.space_group_name_H-M   'P 1'
#
loop_
_entity.id
_entity.type
_entity.pdbx_description
1 polymer ?
#
loop_
_entity_poly.entity_id
_entity_poly.type
_entity_poly.pdbx_seq_one_letter_code
_entity_poly.pdbx_strand_id
1 'polypeptide(L)'
;MSQSRITLSRILAVNWYGYRQIIDVSGLSLITGANGSGKSALLDLIQFVMLGEQQSKFNKAAAGAGSGRSLRGYCLCDTNTTGRDGHERYLRPSSVTLAALEFTWPTKPGEEEPRRETWGARIEYESPTAKPSTIWFCAGRRLAWQDFLNSEAGPQAMQFLPEDEFRTRVKRELDGDVWDRQKAYLDEMAMRSHLGFDPEQMGKTLPRAMAFEPESNFEKFVREFLLEPGMPDVKAVKASVDAHRRAQERLEKMHDQLERLKRISTHHQDWINSKRESALYTHLSDALKHEEALENLQRSRAELDEKQADYEDNRKTHEQTLEERDRLRRSVEAARAALGDKAVRMEENDRRRREVSKEITRLEAAATSLHEQIRSHLRHWQDWTLHAARLGLQDTTDASAAISGMQSKDESKALAAARDSSHAFIKLRDEAMEQLRPVEARLAEHEMRKSALHKDLTQLREGQASPSPLLNALLSRGQKAVALGRVVEVKPTAEKWWPLLESVLGMNRRAVIPEDFRAAWDQAQQTPSPNELLIHPEEAAKTTAKVEKGSLREMLETQHPVAGKVLDHLLGGIVAVNKASQLDKHERALSLDGWLKDPPRRVRLTPEKELTLGEEGLRRLRDVRENELRETDAVIEEVRQDRDDLRAFVNRGMEWRLDRFTVPDGADEVPLLPKFRKELGELQATWDLLATPDNVKAMENLRVEN
;
A
#
# COMPACT_ATOMS: atom_id res chain seq x y z
N MET A 1 19.29 59.07 -16.37
CA MET A 1 19.16 57.82 -17.16
C MET A 1 18.66 56.74 -16.21
N SER A 2 17.39 56.36 -16.29
CA SER A 2 16.84 55.29 -15.44
C SER A 2 17.49 53.96 -15.83
N GLN A 3 18.31 53.40 -14.94
CA GLN A 3 18.88 52.06 -15.14
C GLN A 3 17.74 51.06 -15.21
N SER A 4 17.58 50.36 -16.34
CA SER A 4 16.51 49.37 -16.54
C SER A 4 17.00 47.93 -16.32
N ARG A 5 18.17 47.73 -15.70
CA ARG A 5 18.87 46.45 -15.58
C ARG A 5 19.47 46.30 -14.19
N ILE A 6 19.58 45.06 -13.73
CA ILE A 6 20.34 44.70 -12.54
C ILE A 6 21.84 44.90 -12.86
N THR A 7 22.58 45.53 -11.96
CA THR A 7 24.01 45.80 -12.14
C THR A 7 24.84 45.33 -10.97
N LEU A 8 25.99 44.70 -11.23
CA LEU A 8 27.03 44.48 -10.22
C LEU A 8 27.53 45.84 -9.74
N SER A 9 27.38 46.13 -8.44
CA SER A 9 27.74 47.42 -7.82
C SER A 9 28.93 47.34 -6.89
N ARG A 10 29.27 46.15 -6.38
CA ARG A 10 30.40 45.96 -5.45
C ARG A 10 30.92 44.54 -5.44
N ILE A 11 32.24 44.40 -5.23
CA ILE A 11 32.94 43.14 -5.04
C ILE A 11 33.56 43.15 -3.64
N LEU A 12 33.26 42.14 -2.83
CA LEU A 12 33.87 41.93 -1.51
C LEU A 12 34.89 40.82 -1.64
N ALA A 13 36.17 41.19 -1.55
CA ALA A 13 37.30 40.28 -1.62
C ALA A 13 38.11 40.40 -0.32
N VAL A 14 37.68 39.68 0.72
CA VAL A 14 38.31 39.75 2.04
C VAL A 14 39.02 38.45 2.36
N ASN A 15 40.34 38.51 2.53
CA ASN A 15 41.24 37.36 2.59
C ASN A 15 41.18 36.46 1.35
N TRP A 16 40.71 36.98 0.21
CA TRP A 16 40.74 36.26 -1.06
C TRP A 16 42.08 36.50 -1.77
N TYR A 17 42.95 35.49 -1.82
CA TYR A 17 44.35 35.66 -2.18
C TYR A 17 44.99 36.80 -1.36
N GLY A 18 45.68 37.74 -1.99
CA GLY A 18 46.19 38.96 -1.36
C GLY A 18 45.13 40.04 -1.09
N TYR A 19 43.86 39.88 -1.50
CA TYR A 19 42.85 40.92 -1.32
C TYR A 19 42.30 40.99 0.09
N ARG A 20 42.11 42.23 0.55
CA ARG A 20 41.43 42.63 1.78
C ARG A 20 40.63 43.92 1.52
N GLN A 21 39.79 43.89 0.50
CA GLN A 21 39.15 45.09 -0.03
C GLN A 21 37.67 44.86 -0.32
N ILE A 22 36.91 45.94 -0.14
CA ILE A 22 35.57 46.12 -0.70
C ILE A 22 35.72 47.09 -1.86
N ILE A 23 35.40 46.64 -3.07
CA ILE A 23 35.65 47.37 -4.31
C ILE A 23 34.31 47.76 -4.91
N ASP A 24 34.00 49.05 -4.92
CA ASP A 24 32.82 49.57 -5.61
C ASP A 24 33.05 49.63 -7.11
N VAL A 25 32.09 49.12 -7.88
CA VAL A 25 32.14 49.07 -9.34
C VAL A 25 30.88 49.68 -9.93
N SER A 26 31.02 50.33 -11.07
CA SER A 26 29.87 50.89 -11.80
C SER A 26 30.16 50.94 -13.28
N GLY A 27 29.13 50.74 -14.10
CA GLY A 27 29.24 50.80 -15.55
C GLY A 27 30.36 49.90 -16.10
N LEU A 28 31.22 50.47 -16.93
CA LEU A 28 32.40 49.80 -17.47
C LEU A 28 33.59 50.03 -16.55
N SER A 29 34.05 48.97 -15.88
CA SER A 29 35.19 49.01 -14.94
C SER A 29 36.39 48.28 -15.53
N LEU A 30 37.56 48.93 -15.52
CA LEU A 30 38.83 48.36 -16.01
C LEU A 30 39.73 47.96 -14.84
N ILE A 31 40.09 46.67 -14.75
CA ILE A 31 41.06 46.16 -13.79
C ILE A 31 42.45 46.12 -14.44
N THR A 32 43.34 47.03 -14.05
CA THR A 32 44.71 47.15 -14.57
C THR A 32 45.77 46.84 -13.51
N GLY A 33 46.99 46.52 -13.94
CA GLY A 33 48.11 46.15 -13.07
C GLY A 33 49.15 45.29 -13.79
N ALA A 34 50.30 45.06 -13.17
CA ALA A 34 51.35 44.18 -13.70
C ALA A 34 50.90 42.70 -13.75
N ASN A 35 51.62 41.85 -14.49
CA ASN A 35 51.38 40.41 -14.43
C ASN A 35 51.66 39.88 -13.02
N GLY A 36 50.81 38.97 -12.53
CA GLY A 36 50.90 38.49 -11.15
C GLY A 36 50.30 39.42 -10.08
N SER A 37 49.79 40.61 -10.43
CA SER A 37 49.23 41.56 -9.45
C SER A 37 47.83 41.18 -8.89
N GLY A 38 47.36 39.94 -9.12
CA GLY A 38 46.05 39.48 -8.62
C GLY A 38 44.84 39.77 -9.50
N LYS A 39 44.97 40.37 -10.70
CA LYS A 39 43.83 40.71 -11.57
C LYS A 39 42.90 39.52 -11.84
N SER A 40 43.46 38.38 -12.22
CA SER A 40 42.69 37.17 -12.49
C SER A 40 42.06 36.57 -11.23
N ALA A 41 42.55 36.90 -10.03
CA ALA A 41 41.96 36.41 -8.79
C ALA A 41 40.60 37.07 -8.51
N LEU A 42 40.40 38.34 -8.90
CA LEU A 42 39.08 39.00 -8.83
C LEU A 42 38.09 38.40 -9.84
N LEU A 43 38.58 38.07 -11.04
CA LEU A 43 37.76 37.38 -12.04
C LEU A 43 37.36 35.98 -11.54
N ASP A 44 38.29 35.25 -10.94
CA ASP A 44 38.03 33.94 -10.33
C ASP A 44 37.07 34.04 -9.14
N LEU A 45 37.09 35.13 -8.37
CA LEU A 45 36.11 35.41 -7.32
C LEU A 45 34.71 35.59 -7.89
N ILE A 46 34.56 36.36 -8.98
CA ILE A 46 33.26 36.57 -9.63
C ILE A 46 32.69 35.22 -10.11
N GLN A 47 33.52 34.39 -10.73
CA GLN A 47 33.11 33.03 -11.13
C GLN A 47 32.69 32.19 -9.92
N PHE A 48 33.48 32.22 -8.85
CA PHE A 48 33.20 31.47 -7.64
C PHE A 48 31.85 31.84 -7.00
N VAL A 49 31.55 33.14 -6.90
CA VAL A 49 30.28 33.59 -6.30
C VAL A 49 29.08 33.23 -7.17
N MET A 50 29.21 33.31 -8.50
CA MET A 50 28.11 33.07 -9.45
C MET A 50 27.87 31.59 -9.78
N LEU A 51 28.92 30.76 -9.76
CA LEU A 51 28.89 29.36 -10.23
C LEU A 51 29.20 28.34 -9.13
N GLY A 52 29.71 28.81 -7.99
CA GLY A 52 30.21 27.96 -6.91
C GLY A 52 31.50 27.23 -7.25
N GLU A 53 31.98 26.36 -6.36
CA GLU A 53 33.30 25.72 -6.47
C GLU A 53 33.39 24.75 -7.66
N GLN A 54 32.41 23.86 -7.82
CA GLN A 54 32.48 22.77 -8.80
C GLN A 54 32.49 23.23 -10.26
N GLN A 55 31.77 24.31 -10.57
CA GLN A 55 31.65 24.82 -11.94
C GLN A 55 32.64 25.96 -12.24
N SER A 56 33.30 26.50 -11.22
CA SER A 56 34.34 27.52 -11.40
C SER A 56 35.58 26.94 -12.05
N LYS A 57 35.96 27.48 -13.20
CA LYS A 57 37.25 27.18 -13.85
C LYS A 57 38.22 28.31 -13.52
N PHE A 58 38.91 28.19 -12.39
CA PHE A 58 39.94 29.16 -12.01
C PHE A 58 40.98 29.30 -13.12
N ASN A 59 41.20 30.54 -13.59
CA ASN A 59 41.92 30.82 -14.83
C ASN A 59 43.38 30.33 -14.77
N LYS A 60 43.78 29.33 -15.57
CA LYS A 60 45.14 28.77 -15.53
C LYS A 60 46.18 29.55 -16.36
N ALA A 61 45.75 30.58 -17.09
CA ALA A 61 46.52 31.22 -18.16
C ALA A 61 47.88 31.84 -17.77
N ALA A 62 48.18 32.01 -16.48
CA ALA A 62 49.43 32.64 -16.01
C ALA A 62 50.52 31.65 -15.54
N ALA A 63 50.23 30.36 -15.39
CA ALA A 63 51.19 29.38 -14.87
C ALA A 63 51.33 28.22 -15.86
N GLY A 64 52.44 28.22 -16.61
CA GLY A 64 52.84 27.07 -17.41
C GLY A 64 52.99 25.84 -16.51
N ALA A 65 52.33 24.75 -16.89
CA ALA A 65 52.54 23.39 -16.40
C ALA A 65 53.02 23.23 -14.93
N GLY A 66 52.21 23.66 -13.96
CA GLY A 66 52.43 23.41 -12.53
C GLY A 66 51.22 23.85 -11.69
N SER A 67 50.74 22.96 -10.81
CA SER A 67 49.54 22.99 -9.92
C SER A 67 48.51 24.13 -10.09
N GLY A 68 47.29 23.72 -10.48
CA GLY A 68 46.17 24.61 -10.75
C GLY A 68 45.62 25.30 -9.51
N ARG A 69 45.34 26.61 -9.64
CA ARG A 69 44.59 27.43 -8.69
C ARG A 69 43.43 26.64 -8.07
N SER A 70 43.32 26.72 -6.74
CA SER A 70 42.30 26.02 -5.96
C SER A 70 41.63 26.99 -4.98
N LEU A 71 40.43 26.63 -4.50
CA LEU A 71 39.73 27.41 -3.48
C LEU A 71 40.58 27.55 -2.20
N ARG A 72 41.26 26.45 -1.80
CA ARG A 72 42.21 26.44 -0.69
C ARG A 72 43.34 27.44 -0.91
N GLY A 73 43.94 27.44 -2.11
CA GLY A 73 45.02 28.38 -2.45
C GLY A 73 44.56 29.84 -2.43
N TYR A 74 43.31 30.11 -2.81
CA TYR A 74 42.72 31.44 -2.67
C TYR A 74 42.52 31.86 -1.22
N CYS A 75 41.92 31.01 -0.37
CA CYS A 75 41.62 31.36 1.02
C CYS A 75 42.89 31.49 1.89
N LEU A 76 43.85 30.59 1.70
CA LEU A 76 45.09 30.53 2.48
C LEU A 76 46.25 31.35 1.88
N CYS A 77 46.04 31.93 0.69
CA CYS A 77 47.04 32.68 -0.07
C CYS A 77 48.29 31.83 -0.41
N ASP A 78 48.12 30.95 -1.40
CA ASP A 78 49.20 30.14 -1.97
C ASP A 78 50.31 31.04 -2.54
N THR A 79 51.54 30.76 -2.11
CA THR A 79 52.74 31.47 -2.57
C THR A 79 53.26 30.94 -3.90
N ASN A 80 52.66 29.87 -4.44
CA ASN A 80 53.16 29.10 -5.58
C ASN A 80 54.60 28.60 -5.37
N THR A 81 55.01 28.38 -4.12
CA THR A 81 56.29 27.78 -3.77
C THR A 81 56.09 26.47 -3.00
N THR A 82 56.95 25.50 -3.25
CA THR A 82 56.98 24.24 -2.51
C THR A 82 58.06 24.29 -1.43
N GLY A 83 57.75 23.77 -0.25
CA GLY A 83 58.72 23.58 0.82
C GLY A 83 59.73 22.48 0.51
N ARG A 84 60.78 22.35 1.33
CA ARG A 84 61.76 21.25 1.23
C ARG A 84 61.11 19.86 1.35
N ASP A 85 59.95 19.79 1.99
CA ASP A 85 59.16 18.58 2.21
C ASP A 85 58.18 18.29 1.04
N GLY A 86 58.25 19.06 -0.06
CA GLY A 86 57.39 18.87 -1.24
C GLY A 86 55.96 19.43 -1.12
N HIS A 87 55.57 19.95 0.04
CA HIS A 87 54.25 20.53 0.28
C HIS A 87 54.14 22.00 -0.18
N GLU A 88 52.96 22.40 -0.66
CA GLU A 88 52.62 23.79 -1.02
C GLU A 88 52.72 24.72 0.20
N ARG A 89 53.25 25.94 -0.01
CA ARG A 89 53.37 26.95 1.03
C ARG A 89 52.28 28.01 0.94
N TYR A 90 51.55 28.16 2.03
CA TYR A 90 50.54 29.20 2.21
C TYR A 90 51.05 30.32 3.11
N LEU A 91 50.66 31.55 2.81
CA LEU A 91 50.96 32.69 3.67
C LEU A 91 50.15 32.65 4.97
N ARG A 92 48.94 32.07 4.93
CA ARG A 92 48.05 31.96 6.09
C ARG A 92 47.98 30.51 6.58
N PRO A 93 48.29 30.24 7.87
CA PRO A 93 48.12 28.91 8.44
C PRO A 93 46.64 28.55 8.63
N SER A 94 45.78 29.54 8.87
CA SER A 94 44.32 29.43 8.93
C SER A 94 43.71 30.73 8.41
N SER A 95 42.47 30.69 7.93
CA SER A 95 41.82 31.89 7.36
C SER A 95 40.31 31.76 7.35
N VAL A 96 39.63 32.84 7.74
CA VAL A 96 38.24 33.11 7.36
C VAL A 96 38.27 34.07 6.16
N THR A 97 37.62 33.67 5.08
CA THR A 97 37.58 34.37 3.79
C THR A 97 36.14 34.73 3.45
N LEU A 98 35.92 35.97 3.02
CA LEU A 98 34.62 36.42 2.52
C LEU A 98 34.76 36.80 1.04
N ALA A 99 34.03 36.08 0.20
CA ALA A 99 33.94 36.32 -1.24
C ALA A 99 32.47 36.61 -1.58
N ALA A 100 32.15 37.83 -1.99
CA ALA A 100 30.77 38.21 -2.29
C ALA A 100 30.65 39.28 -3.39
N LEU A 101 29.48 39.36 -4.00
CA LEU A 101 29.10 40.31 -5.03
C LEU A 101 27.79 41.01 -4.63
N GLU A 102 27.75 42.34 -4.72
CA GLU A 102 26.52 43.12 -4.56
C GLU A 102 25.91 43.44 -5.92
N PHE A 103 24.62 43.18 -6.04
CA PHE A 103 23.82 43.57 -7.19
C PHE A 103 22.81 44.65 -6.79
N THR A 104 22.64 45.64 -7.65
CA THR A 104 21.68 46.73 -7.47
C THR A 104 20.60 46.63 -8.55
N TRP A 105 19.34 46.68 -8.15
CA TRP A 105 18.19 46.69 -9.05
C TRP A 105 17.84 48.12 -9.49
N PRO A 106 17.16 48.26 -10.63
CA PRO A 106 16.48 49.50 -11.01
C PRO A 106 15.62 50.05 -9.88
N THR A 107 15.83 51.31 -9.50
CA THR A 107 14.93 52.02 -8.59
C THR A 107 13.54 52.08 -9.21
N LYS A 108 12.53 51.59 -8.50
CA LYS A 108 11.15 51.67 -8.98
C LYS A 108 10.59 53.08 -8.78
N PRO A 109 9.59 53.51 -9.58
CA PRO A 109 8.90 54.77 -9.36
C PRO A 109 8.32 54.84 -7.94
N GLY A 110 8.77 55.79 -7.13
CA GLY A 110 8.33 55.98 -5.74
C GLY A 110 9.25 55.38 -4.66
N GLU A 111 10.32 54.67 -5.03
CA GLU A 111 11.37 54.24 -4.10
C GLU A 111 12.50 55.28 -4.09
N GLU A 112 12.99 55.67 -2.89
CA GLU A 112 14.12 56.59 -2.75
C GLU A 112 15.48 55.89 -2.91
N GLU A 113 15.57 54.62 -2.50
CA GLU A 113 16.78 53.81 -2.61
C GLU A 113 16.56 52.58 -3.51
N PRO A 114 17.54 52.22 -4.35
CA PRO A 114 17.46 51.00 -5.14
C PRO A 114 17.58 49.76 -4.25
N ARG A 115 16.78 48.72 -4.52
CA ARG A 115 16.97 47.39 -3.92
C ARG A 115 18.38 46.87 -4.22
N ARG A 116 19.01 46.29 -3.20
CA ARG A 116 20.35 45.67 -3.31
C ARG A 116 20.34 44.30 -2.70
N GLU A 117 21.15 43.41 -3.26
CA GLU A 117 21.41 42.11 -2.67
C GLU A 117 22.89 41.78 -2.75
N THR A 118 23.47 41.34 -1.64
CA THR A 118 24.84 40.87 -1.58
C THR A 118 24.84 39.34 -1.45
N TRP A 119 25.36 38.68 -2.48
CA TRP A 119 25.45 37.23 -2.58
C TRP A 119 26.90 36.78 -2.40
N GLY A 120 27.15 35.77 -1.59
CA GLY A 120 28.52 35.28 -1.42
C GLY A 120 28.68 34.07 -0.51
N ALA A 121 29.94 33.81 -0.16
CA ALA A 121 30.31 32.76 0.77
C ALA A 121 31.30 33.25 1.83
N ARG A 122 31.11 32.77 3.06
CA ARG A 122 32.10 32.78 4.15
C ARG A 122 32.76 31.40 4.18
N ILE A 123 34.07 31.36 3.98
CA ILE A 123 34.86 30.12 3.90
C ILE A 123 35.90 30.13 4.99
N GLU A 124 35.94 29.07 5.80
CA GLU A 124 36.85 28.94 6.93
C GLU A 124 37.72 27.69 6.79
N TYR A 125 39.02 27.89 6.88
CA TYR A 125 40.03 26.84 6.97
C TYR A 125 40.75 26.98 8.31
N GLU A 126 40.60 25.98 9.19
CA GLU A 126 41.34 25.89 10.45
C GLU A 126 42.82 25.57 10.24
N SER A 127 43.15 24.86 9.16
CA SER A 127 44.52 24.53 8.77
C SER A 127 44.61 24.21 7.27
N PRO A 128 45.82 24.12 6.67
CA PRO A 128 45.97 23.76 5.26
C PRO A 128 45.53 22.34 4.89
N THR A 129 45.37 21.47 5.89
CA THR A 129 44.95 20.07 5.72
C THR A 129 43.49 19.84 6.10
N ALA A 130 42.85 20.81 6.77
CA ALA A 130 41.44 20.74 7.14
C ALA A 130 40.51 20.87 5.92
N LYS A 131 39.31 20.30 6.02
CA LYS A 131 38.23 20.57 5.08
C LYS A 131 37.65 21.97 5.35
N PRO A 132 37.23 22.71 4.32
CA PRO A 132 36.62 24.03 4.53
C PRO A 132 35.25 23.89 5.20
N SER A 133 34.96 24.77 6.17
CA SER A 133 33.57 25.13 6.50
C SER A 133 33.14 26.25 5.55
N THR A 134 32.08 26.04 4.78
CA THR A 134 31.57 27.05 3.83
C THR A 134 30.11 27.35 4.12
N ILE A 135 29.83 28.63 4.35
CA ILE A 135 28.48 29.16 4.52
C ILE A 135 28.18 30.04 3.32
N TRP A 136 27.16 29.68 2.56
CA TRP A 136 26.64 30.51 1.48
C TRP A 136 25.58 31.46 2.03
N PHE A 137 25.52 32.69 1.54
CA PHE A 137 24.59 33.68 2.06
C PHE A 137 24.09 34.65 0.99
N CYS A 138 22.91 35.19 1.25
CA CYS A 138 22.36 36.39 0.63
C CYS A 138 22.05 37.40 1.73
N ALA A 139 22.34 38.68 1.51
CA ALA A 139 21.89 39.77 2.36
C ALA A 139 21.10 40.77 1.51
N GLY A 140 19.91 41.16 1.93
CA GLY A 140 19.05 42.15 1.25
C GLY A 140 19.55 43.60 1.33
N ARG A 141 20.83 43.81 1.59
CA ARG A 141 21.45 45.14 1.70
C ARG A 141 22.95 45.12 1.36
N ARG A 142 23.52 46.32 1.35
CA ARG A 142 24.95 46.57 1.18
C ARG A 142 25.73 46.21 2.44
N LEU A 143 26.73 45.35 2.32
CA LEU A 143 27.59 44.96 3.43
C LEU A 143 28.75 45.94 3.67
N ALA A 144 29.01 46.21 4.93
CA ALA A 144 30.14 46.96 5.48
C ALA A 144 31.00 46.06 6.37
N TRP A 145 32.21 46.53 6.72
CA TRP A 145 33.17 45.76 7.52
C TRP A 145 32.60 45.25 8.86
N GLN A 146 31.77 46.05 9.52
CA GLN A 146 31.14 45.72 10.81
C GLN A 146 30.08 44.60 10.73
N ASP A 147 29.64 44.24 9.52
CA ASP A 147 28.61 43.21 9.33
C ASP A 147 29.18 41.79 9.40
N PHE A 148 30.50 41.65 9.25
CA PHE A 148 31.18 40.36 9.23
C PHE A 148 32.50 40.33 10.03
N LEU A 149 32.96 41.48 10.54
CA LEU A 149 34.05 41.59 11.49
C LEU A 149 33.54 41.98 12.88
N ASN A 150 34.26 41.55 13.91
CA ASN A 150 34.05 42.01 15.28
C ASN A 150 34.37 43.52 15.38
N SER A 151 33.38 44.30 15.77
CA SER A 151 33.44 45.76 15.86
C SER A 151 34.47 46.28 16.87
N GLU A 152 34.81 45.50 17.89
CA GLU A 152 35.73 45.93 18.97
C GLU A 152 37.19 45.97 18.54
N ALA A 153 37.59 45.16 17.56
CA ALA A 153 38.99 45.03 17.12
C ALA A 153 39.35 45.94 15.93
N GLY A 154 38.36 46.55 15.30
CA GLY A 154 38.50 47.37 14.09
C GLY A 154 38.84 46.56 12.81
N PRO A 155 38.67 47.15 11.62
CA PRO A 155 38.79 46.41 10.36
C PRO A 155 40.19 45.86 10.08
N GLN A 156 41.24 46.52 10.59
CA GLN A 156 42.63 46.11 10.36
C GLN A 156 42.99 44.80 11.07
N ALA A 157 42.34 44.49 12.20
CA ALA A 157 42.56 43.25 12.93
C ALA A 157 42.03 42.03 12.18
N MET A 158 41.09 42.23 11.22
CA MET A 158 40.47 41.16 10.43
C MET A 158 39.92 40.01 11.30
N GLN A 159 39.39 40.35 12.47
CA GLN A 159 38.73 39.40 13.36
C GLN A 159 37.31 39.18 12.86
N PHE A 160 37.09 38.07 12.16
CA PHE A 160 35.76 37.70 11.66
C PHE A 160 34.83 37.28 12.78
N LEU A 161 33.54 37.52 12.59
CA LEU A 161 32.52 36.95 13.45
C LEU A 161 32.60 35.41 13.40
N PRO A 162 32.40 34.73 14.55
CA PRO A 162 32.17 33.28 14.57
C PRO A 162 31.01 32.89 13.64
N GLU A 163 31.05 31.66 13.15
CA GLU A 163 30.05 31.14 12.21
C GLU A 163 28.60 31.32 12.70
N ASP A 164 28.29 30.97 13.95
CA ASP A 164 26.93 31.07 14.51
C ASP A 164 26.45 32.52 14.64
N GLU A 165 27.35 33.43 15.00
CA GLU A 165 27.05 34.85 15.10
C GLU A 165 26.82 35.46 13.72
N PHE A 166 27.65 35.10 12.74
CA PHE A 166 27.48 35.52 11.35
C PHE A 166 26.14 35.04 10.78
N ARG A 167 25.76 33.77 10.99
CA ARG A 167 24.46 33.23 10.57
C ARG A 167 23.30 34.01 11.19
N THR A 168 23.40 34.31 12.48
CA THR A 168 22.38 35.07 13.22
C THR A 168 22.28 36.50 12.69
N ARG A 169 23.42 37.14 12.44
CA ARG A 169 23.51 38.50 11.90
C ARG A 169 22.89 38.59 10.52
N VAL A 170 23.21 37.66 9.62
CA VAL A 170 22.61 37.62 8.27
C VAL A 170 21.09 37.53 8.33
N LYS A 171 20.56 36.59 9.11
CA LYS A 171 19.12 36.35 9.19
C LYS A 171 18.33 37.45 9.90
N ARG A 172 18.86 37.99 11.00
CA ARG A 172 18.11 38.92 11.85
C ARG A 172 18.33 40.38 11.50
N GLU A 173 19.55 40.73 11.11
CA GLU A 173 19.94 42.13 10.96
C GLU A 173 20.31 42.51 9.55
N LEU A 174 20.54 41.57 8.62
CA LEU A 174 20.90 41.88 7.23
C LEU A 174 19.78 41.58 6.21
N ASP A 175 18.61 41.12 6.69
CA ASP A 175 17.45 40.74 5.88
C ASP A 175 17.86 39.73 4.78
N GLY A 176 18.42 38.62 5.24
CA GLY A 176 19.14 37.69 4.39
C GLY A 176 18.97 36.24 4.81
N ASP A 177 19.47 35.34 3.96
CA ASP A 177 19.40 33.90 4.16
C ASP A 177 20.80 33.26 4.10
N VAL A 178 20.92 32.08 4.71
CA VAL A 178 22.15 31.28 4.72
C VAL A 178 21.88 29.83 4.37
N TRP A 179 22.82 29.22 3.65
CA TRP A 179 22.74 27.85 3.18
C TRP A 179 24.07 27.12 3.35
N ASP A 180 24.00 25.85 3.76
CA ASP A 180 25.19 24.98 3.86
C ASP A 180 25.53 24.33 2.52
N ARG A 181 24.50 24.14 1.67
CA ARG A 181 24.64 23.47 0.37
C ARG A 181 24.71 24.50 -0.75
N GLN A 182 25.81 24.48 -1.50
CA GLN A 182 26.01 25.33 -2.68
C GLN A 182 24.83 25.27 -3.67
N LYS A 183 24.26 24.08 -3.90
CA LYS A 183 23.13 23.93 -4.82
C LYS A 183 21.92 24.78 -4.42
N ALA A 184 21.58 24.81 -3.13
CA ALA A 184 20.44 25.60 -2.64
C ALA A 184 20.68 27.10 -2.85
N TYR A 185 21.90 27.57 -2.58
CA TYR A 185 22.31 28.96 -2.83
C TYR A 185 22.21 29.35 -4.31
N LEU A 186 22.68 28.49 -5.22
CA LEU A 186 22.62 28.76 -6.67
C LEU A 186 21.18 28.70 -7.20
N ASP A 187 20.39 27.73 -6.74
CA ASP A 187 18.98 27.59 -7.11
C ASP A 187 18.17 28.82 -6.66
N GLU A 188 18.43 29.36 -5.46
CA GLU A 188 17.79 30.57 -4.95
C GLU A 188 18.22 31.81 -5.74
N MET A 189 19.54 32.02 -5.94
CA MET A 189 20.07 33.16 -6.68
C MET A 189 19.50 33.26 -8.10
N ALA A 190 19.27 32.11 -8.73
CA ALA A 190 18.76 32.02 -10.10
C ALA A 190 17.25 32.30 -10.23
N MET A 191 16.50 32.33 -9.13
CA MET A 191 15.07 32.62 -9.18
C MET A 191 14.78 34.00 -9.76
N ARG A 192 13.61 34.15 -10.42
CA ARG A 192 13.18 35.43 -11.02
C ARG A 192 12.96 36.54 -9.98
N SER A 193 12.74 36.19 -8.72
CA SER A 193 12.68 37.13 -7.59
C SER A 193 14.03 37.79 -7.29
N HIS A 194 15.13 37.12 -7.67
CA HIS A 194 16.53 37.53 -7.49
C HIS A 194 17.16 37.86 -8.85
N LEU A 195 18.27 37.19 -9.23
CA LEU A 195 19.03 37.54 -10.44
C LEU A 195 18.41 36.99 -11.73
N GLY A 196 17.55 35.96 -11.65
CA GLY A 196 16.73 35.50 -12.76
C GLY A 196 17.48 34.99 -13.98
N PHE A 197 18.60 34.28 -13.78
CA PHE A 197 19.37 33.66 -14.87
C PHE A 197 19.13 32.15 -14.97
N ASP A 198 19.43 31.56 -16.13
CA ASP A 198 19.46 30.10 -16.29
C ASP A 198 20.79 29.53 -15.75
N PRO A 199 20.78 28.70 -14.70
CA PRO A 199 22.01 28.19 -14.08
C PRO A 199 22.89 27.38 -15.04
N GLU A 200 22.29 26.60 -15.93
CA GLU A 200 23.02 25.73 -16.84
C GLU A 200 23.71 26.56 -17.93
N GLN A 201 22.99 27.53 -18.51
CA GLN A 201 23.56 28.42 -19.52
C GLN A 201 24.64 29.30 -18.92
N MET A 202 24.39 29.88 -17.74
CA MET A 202 25.37 30.71 -17.02
C MET A 202 26.67 29.95 -16.75
N GLY A 203 26.58 28.69 -16.31
CA GLY A 203 27.74 27.83 -16.07
C GLY A 203 28.55 27.49 -17.33
N LYS A 204 27.91 27.47 -18.51
CA LYS A 204 28.62 27.24 -19.78
C LYS A 204 29.22 28.53 -20.36
N THR A 205 28.51 29.66 -20.29
CA THR A 205 28.90 30.90 -20.97
C THR A 205 29.90 31.73 -20.16
N LEU A 206 29.70 31.86 -18.85
CA LEU A 206 30.49 32.78 -18.02
C LEU A 206 31.98 32.39 -17.97
N PRO A 207 32.38 31.13 -17.73
CA PRO A 207 33.80 30.76 -17.71
C PRO A 207 34.49 30.97 -19.06
N ARG A 208 33.80 30.68 -20.19
CA ARG A 208 34.34 30.87 -21.54
C ARG A 208 34.52 32.35 -21.87
N ALA A 209 33.53 33.19 -21.52
CA ALA A 209 33.61 34.63 -21.71
C ALA A 209 34.78 35.25 -20.91
N MET A 210 35.05 34.74 -19.71
CA MET A 210 36.14 35.23 -18.86
C MET A 210 37.52 34.70 -19.26
N ALA A 211 37.59 33.49 -19.82
CA ALA A 211 38.82 32.91 -20.35
C ALA A 211 39.26 33.51 -21.70
N PHE A 212 38.39 34.28 -22.37
CA PHE A 212 38.62 34.82 -23.72
C PHE A 212 39.09 33.74 -24.72
N GLU A 213 38.57 32.51 -24.59
CA GLU A 213 38.87 31.44 -25.54
C GLU A 213 38.26 31.79 -26.90
N PRO A 214 39.07 31.96 -27.98
CA PRO A 214 38.53 32.24 -29.30
C PRO A 214 37.67 31.06 -29.76
N GLU A 215 36.39 31.32 -29.99
CA GLU A 215 35.48 30.28 -30.47
C GLU A 215 35.82 29.95 -31.92
N SER A 216 36.36 28.76 -32.16
CA SER A 216 36.86 28.33 -33.47
C SER A 216 35.74 28.05 -34.47
N ASN A 217 34.49 27.90 -34.01
CA ASN A 217 33.32 27.66 -34.85
C ASN A 217 32.10 28.44 -34.34
N PHE A 218 31.84 29.59 -34.98
CA PHE A 218 30.71 30.46 -34.66
C PHE A 218 29.34 29.75 -34.81
N GLU A 219 29.19 28.85 -35.78
CA GLU A 219 27.92 28.11 -35.97
C GLU A 219 27.65 27.15 -34.81
N LYS A 220 28.70 26.49 -34.30
CA LYS A 220 28.59 25.64 -33.11
C LYS A 220 28.15 26.44 -31.89
N PHE A 221 28.70 27.64 -31.72
CA PHE A 221 28.29 28.55 -30.66
C PHE A 221 26.82 28.97 -30.78
N VAL A 222 26.38 29.35 -31.99
CA VAL A 222 24.97 29.73 -32.19
C VAL A 222 24.03 28.54 -31.90
N ARG A 223 24.40 27.32 -32.32
CA ARG A 223 23.62 26.09 -32.06
C ARG A 223 23.57 25.67 -30.59
N GLU A 224 24.67 25.83 -29.86
CA GLU A 224 24.75 25.38 -28.46
C GLU A 224 24.23 26.43 -27.46
N PHE A 225 24.26 27.73 -27.81
CA PHE A 225 24.04 28.83 -26.86
C PHE A 225 22.97 29.85 -27.23
N LEU A 226 22.60 30.00 -28.51
CA LEU A 226 21.60 30.97 -28.97
C LEU A 226 20.31 30.32 -29.47
N LEU A 227 20.42 29.15 -30.09
CA LEU A 227 19.26 28.37 -30.51
C LEU A 227 18.70 27.61 -29.30
N GLU A 228 17.38 27.71 -29.09
CA GLU A 228 16.69 26.85 -28.12
C GLU A 228 17.05 25.38 -28.41
N PRO A 229 17.39 24.59 -27.38
CA PRO A 229 17.94 23.25 -27.56
C PRO A 229 17.06 22.47 -28.55
N GLY A 230 17.69 22.14 -29.68
CA GLY A 230 17.04 21.54 -30.82
C GLY A 230 16.36 20.23 -30.45
N MET A 231 15.06 20.17 -30.78
CA MET A 231 14.09 19.11 -30.48
C MET A 231 14.02 18.73 -28.99
N PRO A 232 12.81 18.49 -28.44
CA PRO A 232 12.69 18.04 -27.07
C PRO A 232 13.51 16.78 -26.90
N ASP A 233 14.39 16.74 -25.91
CA ASP A 233 15.05 15.49 -25.54
C ASP A 233 13.93 14.48 -25.25
N VAL A 234 13.75 13.53 -26.17
CA VAL A 234 12.69 12.54 -26.10
C VAL A 234 12.81 11.79 -24.77
N LYS A 235 14.01 11.69 -24.17
CA LYS A 235 14.19 11.14 -22.83
C LYS A 235 13.68 12.07 -21.73
N ALA A 236 13.90 13.37 -21.80
CA ALA A 236 13.38 14.33 -20.81
C ALA A 236 11.85 14.46 -20.90
N VAL A 237 11.29 14.51 -22.11
CA VAL A 237 9.83 14.52 -22.31
C VAL A 237 9.22 13.18 -21.93
N LYS A 238 9.82 12.05 -22.30
CA LYS A 238 9.33 10.73 -21.88
C LYS A 238 9.49 10.52 -20.39
N ALA A 239 10.55 11.03 -19.76
CA ALA A 239 10.71 11.02 -18.30
C ALA A 239 9.68 11.92 -17.59
N SER A 240 9.36 13.09 -18.17
CA SER A 240 8.32 13.98 -17.66
C SER A 240 6.92 13.36 -17.83
N VAL A 241 6.63 12.76 -18.99
CA VAL A 241 5.38 12.04 -19.26
C VAL A 241 5.26 10.80 -18.39
N ASP A 242 6.33 10.02 -18.21
CA ASP A 242 6.34 8.86 -17.31
C ASP A 242 6.25 9.29 -15.84
N ALA A 243 6.83 10.44 -15.46
CA ALA A 243 6.66 11.00 -14.12
C ALA A 243 5.22 11.48 -13.89
N HIS A 244 4.60 12.13 -14.88
CA HIS A 244 3.18 12.51 -14.84
C HIS A 244 2.27 11.29 -14.81
N ARG A 245 2.56 10.25 -15.59
CA ARG A 245 1.80 8.99 -15.60
C ARG A 245 1.93 8.24 -14.28
N ARG A 246 3.14 8.18 -13.71
CA ARG A 246 3.37 7.64 -12.35
C ARG A 246 2.69 8.48 -11.27
N ALA A 247 2.64 9.81 -11.43
CA ALA A 247 1.91 10.68 -10.51
C ALA A 247 0.41 10.45 -10.61
N GLN A 248 -0.13 10.29 -11.83
CA GLN A 248 -1.54 9.98 -12.10
C GLN A 248 -1.93 8.62 -11.52
N GLU A 249 -1.16 7.56 -11.76
CA GLU A 249 -1.38 6.23 -11.18
C GLU A 249 -1.33 6.26 -9.65
N ARG A 250 -0.46 7.09 -9.07
CA ARG A 250 -0.38 7.29 -7.61
C ARG A 250 -1.60 8.04 -7.09
N LEU A 251 -2.09 9.03 -7.83
CA LEU A 251 -3.30 9.79 -7.54
C LEU A 251 -4.55 8.91 -7.62
N GLU A 252 -4.67 8.06 -8.64
CA GLU A 252 -5.74 7.07 -8.76
C GLU A 252 -5.71 6.08 -7.59
N LYS A 253 -4.55 5.52 -7.24
CA LYS A 253 -4.42 4.66 -6.05
C LYS A 253 -4.78 5.38 -4.75
N MET A 254 -4.35 6.63 -4.58
CA MET A 254 -4.72 7.43 -3.41
C MET A 254 -6.22 7.76 -3.41
N HIS A 255 -6.83 7.97 -4.56
CA HIS A 255 -8.26 8.18 -4.70
C HIS A 255 -9.05 6.92 -4.35
N ASP A 256 -8.63 5.74 -4.83
CA ASP A 256 -9.21 4.45 -4.47
C ASP A 256 -9.06 4.16 -2.97
N GLN A 257 -7.89 4.47 -2.38
CA GLN A 257 -7.68 4.36 -0.94
C GLN A 257 -8.59 5.31 -0.16
N LEU A 258 -8.78 6.53 -0.64
CA LEU A 258 -9.68 7.51 -0.04
C LEU A 258 -11.15 7.07 -0.15
N GLU A 259 -11.58 6.54 -1.30
CA GLU A 259 -12.91 5.92 -1.51
C GLU A 259 -13.16 4.79 -0.52
N ARG A 260 -12.18 3.87 -0.38
CA ARG A 260 -12.27 2.77 0.59
C ARG A 260 -12.33 3.28 2.03
N LEU A 261 -11.49 4.24 2.40
CA LEU A 261 -11.50 4.85 3.72
C LEU A 261 -12.81 5.58 4.02
N LYS A 262 -13.41 6.26 3.02
CA LYS A 262 -14.75 6.85 3.15
C LYS A 262 -15.80 5.78 3.45
N ARG A 263 -15.81 4.67 2.71
CA ARG A 263 -16.73 3.55 2.98
C ARG A 263 -16.53 2.96 4.37
N ILE A 264 -15.28 2.75 4.79
CA ILE A 264 -14.96 2.29 6.15
C ILE A 264 -15.45 3.29 7.20
N SER A 265 -15.26 4.59 6.97
CA SER A 265 -15.76 5.65 7.87
C SER A 265 -17.27 5.64 7.95
N THR A 266 -17.99 5.47 6.83
CA THR A 266 -19.46 5.38 6.82
C THR A 266 -19.93 4.16 7.61
N HIS A 267 -19.37 2.97 7.34
CA HIS A 267 -19.71 1.76 8.09
C HIS A 267 -19.37 1.87 9.59
N HIS A 268 -18.27 2.53 9.93
CA HIS A 268 -17.92 2.78 11.32
C HIS A 268 -18.94 3.71 11.99
N GLN A 269 -19.40 4.75 11.29
CA GLN A 269 -20.43 5.65 11.79
C GLN A 269 -21.77 4.93 11.96
N ASP A 270 -22.15 4.08 11.01
CA ASP A 270 -23.35 3.24 11.10
C ASP A 270 -23.27 2.27 12.27
N TRP A 271 -22.08 1.70 12.52
CA TRP A 271 -21.82 0.86 13.68
C TRP A 271 -21.91 1.63 15.00
N ILE A 272 -21.36 2.85 15.08
CA ILE A 272 -21.50 3.72 16.26
C ILE A 272 -22.97 4.01 16.52
N ASN A 273 -23.74 4.36 15.48
CA ASN A 273 -25.16 4.64 15.58
C ASN A 273 -25.94 3.40 16.04
N SER A 274 -25.70 2.24 15.41
CA SER A 274 -26.34 0.97 15.76
C SER A 274 -26.00 0.54 17.20
N LYS A 275 -24.76 0.75 17.65
CA LYS A 275 -24.34 0.48 19.02
C LYS A 275 -25.03 1.40 20.01
N ARG A 276 -25.18 2.68 19.67
CA ARG A 276 -25.92 3.67 20.47
C ARG A 276 -27.40 3.30 20.55
N GLU A 277 -28.02 2.98 19.43
CA GLU A 277 -29.42 2.52 19.37
C GLU A 277 -29.63 1.24 20.17
N SER A 278 -28.76 0.25 20.07
CA SER A 278 -28.83 -0.98 20.86
C SER A 278 -28.77 -0.71 22.37
N ALA A 279 -27.87 0.18 22.81
CA ALA A 279 -27.81 0.58 24.22
C ALA A 279 -29.09 1.32 24.65
N LEU A 280 -29.63 2.17 23.78
CA LEU A 280 -30.85 2.94 24.04
C LEU A 280 -32.08 2.03 24.09
N TYR A 281 -32.22 1.06 23.19
CA TYR A 281 -33.30 0.07 23.21
C TYR A 281 -33.20 -0.87 24.40
N THR A 282 -31.98 -1.27 24.80
CA THR A 282 -31.78 -2.04 26.04
C THR A 282 -32.28 -1.25 27.24
N HIS A 283 -31.87 0.01 27.37
CA HIS A 283 -32.33 0.87 28.46
C HIS A 283 -33.85 1.11 28.41
N LEU A 284 -34.42 1.31 27.23
CA LEU A 284 -35.86 1.51 27.06
C LEU A 284 -36.64 0.25 27.45
N SER A 285 -36.15 -0.93 27.06
CA SER A 285 -36.70 -2.23 27.48
C SER A 285 -36.67 -2.36 29.00
N ASP A 286 -35.56 -2.02 29.64
CA ASP A 286 -35.43 -2.11 31.10
C ASP A 286 -36.32 -1.08 31.82
N ALA A 287 -36.45 0.13 31.28
CA ALA A 287 -37.37 1.15 31.78
C ALA A 287 -38.83 0.71 31.63
N LEU A 288 -39.21 0.12 30.49
CA LEU A 288 -40.55 -0.43 30.29
C LEU A 288 -40.85 -1.59 31.24
N LYS A 289 -39.90 -2.51 31.44
CA LYS A 289 -40.03 -3.58 32.44
C LYS A 289 -40.17 -3.04 33.86
N HIS A 290 -39.42 -1.99 34.19
CA HIS A 290 -39.55 -1.32 35.48
C HIS A 290 -40.92 -0.67 35.63
N GLU A 291 -41.41 0.03 34.62
CA GLU A 291 -42.74 0.67 34.64
C GLU A 291 -43.85 -0.37 34.76
N GLU A 292 -43.79 -1.46 33.99
CA GLU A 292 -44.72 -2.58 34.08
C GLU A 292 -44.68 -3.23 35.48
N ALA A 293 -43.49 -3.43 36.04
CA ALA A 293 -43.34 -3.94 37.41
C ALA A 293 -43.90 -2.95 38.45
N LEU A 294 -43.79 -1.66 38.21
CA LEU A 294 -44.30 -0.60 39.10
C LEU A 294 -45.82 -0.50 39.02
N GLU A 295 -46.40 -0.57 37.83
CA GLU A 295 -47.86 -0.69 37.63
C GLU A 295 -48.40 -1.96 38.29
N ASN A 296 -47.72 -3.10 38.12
CA ASN A 296 -48.10 -4.35 38.78
C ASN A 296 -47.99 -4.22 40.30
N LEU A 297 -46.95 -3.59 40.83
CA LEU A 297 -46.81 -3.33 42.27
C LEU A 297 -47.92 -2.40 42.77
N GLN A 298 -48.26 -1.34 42.04
CA GLN A 298 -49.36 -0.44 42.40
C GLN A 298 -50.70 -1.16 42.37
N ARG A 299 -50.94 -1.99 41.36
CA ARG A 299 -52.13 -2.83 41.26
C ARG A 299 -52.21 -3.80 42.44
N SER A 300 -51.13 -4.54 42.71
CA SER A 300 -51.07 -5.46 43.86
C SER A 300 -51.18 -4.74 45.20
N ARG A 301 -50.69 -3.49 45.32
CA ARG A 301 -50.91 -2.66 46.52
C ARG A 301 -52.36 -2.23 46.66
N ALA A 302 -52.99 -1.77 45.58
CA ALA A 302 -54.40 -1.42 45.59
C ALA A 302 -55.27 -2.64 45.91
N GLU A 303 -54.97 -3.80 45.32
CA GLU A 303 -55.59 -5.08 45.65
C GLU A 303 -55.31 -5.48 47.10
N LEU A 304 -54.10 -5.25 47.63
CA LEU A 304 -53.79 -5.53 49.02
C LEU A 304 -54.56 -4.60 49.97
N ASP A 305 -54.65 -3.30 49.66
CA ASP A 305 -55.39 -2.32 50.44
C ASP A 305 -56.90 -2.62 50.41
N GLU A 306 -57.44 -2.97 49.23
CA GLU A 306 -58.80 -3.48 49.08
C GLU A 306 -58.99 -4.75 49.89
N LYS A 307 -58.06 -5.72 49.82
CA LYS A 307 -58.12 -6.95 50.60
C LYS A 307 -57.93 -6.72 52.09
N GLN A 308 -57.20 -5.68 52.51
CA GLN A 308 -57.06 -5.30 53.91
C GLN A 308 -58.32 -4.61 54.40
N ALA A 309 -58.95 -3.75 53.60
CA ALA A 309 -60.24 -3.15 53.90
C ALA A 309 -61.34 -4.24 53.95
N ASP A 310 -61.38 -5.13 52.96
CA ASP A 310 -62.22 -6.33 52.94
C ASP A 310 -61.91 -7.19 54.15
N TYR A 311 -60.64 -7.38 54.54
CA TYR A 311 -60.28 -8.19 55.70
C TYR A 311 -60.68 -7.52 57.00
N GLU A 312 -60.56 -6.21 57.13
CA GLU A 312 -61.02 -5.48 58.31
C GLU A 312 -62.53 -5.48 58.41
N ASP A 313 -63.23 -5.30 57.29
CA ASP A 313 -64.68 -5.36 57.20
C ASP A 313 -65.18 -6.78 57.41
N ASN A 314 -64.55 -7.77 56.80
CA ASN A 314 -64.78 -9.19 57.06
C ASN A 314 -64.35 -9.58 58.46
N ARG A 315 -63.39 -8.92 59.11
CA ARG A 315 -63.01 -9.20 60.51
C ARG A 315 -64.07 -8.63 61.44
N LYS A 316 -64.55 -7.40 61.21
CA LYS A 316 -65.68 -6.82 61.95
C LYS A 316 -66.94 -7.63 61.74
N THR A 317 -67.24 -7.97 60.49
CA THR A 317 -68.35 -8.85 60.12
C THR A 317 -68.12 -10.22 60.71
N HIS A 318 -66.93 -10.81 60.68
CA HIS A 318 -66.63 -12.09 61.30
C HIS A 318 -66.71 -12.02 62.82
N GLU A 319 -66.39 -10.90 63.47
CA GLU A 319 -66.56 -10.71 64.91
C GLU A 319 -68.05 -10.62 65.27
N GLN A 320 -68.84 -9.90 64.47
CA GLN A 320 -70.31 -9.88 64.55
C GLN A 320 -70.91 -11.26 64.25
N THR A 321 -70.44 -11.93 63.21
CA THR A 321 -70.81 -13.28 62.79
C THR A 321 -70.21 -14.32 63.73
N LEU A 322 -69.20 -14.04 64.55
CA LEU A 322 -68.67 -14.93 65.60
C LEU A 322 -69.57 -14.83 66.83
N GLU A 323 -70.06 -13.64 67.15
CA GLU A 323 -71.12 -13.45 68.14
C GLU A 323 -72.43 -14.11 67.66
N GLU A 324 -72.75 -13.96 66.37
CA GLU A 324 -73.91 -14.57 65.73
C GLU A 324 -73.72 -16.06 65.51
N ARG A 325 -72.51 -16.55 65.21
CA ARG A 325 -72.10 -17.96 65.13
C ARG A 325 -71.97 -18.55 66.50
N ASP A 326 -71.58 -17.86 67.55
CA ASP A 326 -71.64 -18.45 68.89
C ASP A 326 -73.10 -18.54 69.35
N ARG A 327 -73.99 -17.67 68.87
CA ARG A 327 -75.45 -17.82 68.95
C ARG A 327 -75.98 -18.96 68.05
N LEU A 328 -75.51 -19.07 66.81
CA LEU A 328 -76.00 -19.99 65.78
C LEU A 328 -75.32 -21.36 65.86
N ARG A 329 -74.09 -21.52 66.34
CA ARG A 329 -73.37 -22.77 66.63
C ARG A 329 -74.04 -23.50 67.79
N ARG A 330 -74.58 -22.76 68.76
CA ARG A 330 -75.57 -23.29 69.70
C ARG A 330 -76.85 -23.78 69.02
N SER A 331 -77.20 -23.28 67.83
CA SER A 331 -78.34 -23.73 66.99
C SER A 331 -77.96 -24.74 65.87
N VAL A 332 -76.68 -24.80 65.48
CA VAL A 332 -76.14 -25.57 64.35
C VAL A 332 -75.45 -26.83 64.85
N GLU A 333 -74.96 -26.89 66.09
CA GLU A 333 -74.74 -28.18 66.79
C GLU A 333 -76.07 -28.94 66.93
N ALA A 334 -77.22 -28.25 66.88
CA ALA A 334 -78.54 -28.88 66.76
C ALA A 334 -78.97 -29.18 65.31
N ALA A 335 -78.33 -28.61 64.28
CA ALA A 335 -78.69 -28.78 62.86
C ALA A 335 -77.69 -29.61 62.02
N ARG A 336 -76.42 -29.75 62.46
CA ARG A 336 -75.42 -30.65 61.86
C ARG A 336 -75.69 -32.13 62.11
N ALA A 337 -76.71 -32.44 62.92
CA ALA A 337 -77.32 -33.76 62.98
C ALA A 337 -78.18 -34.11 61.73
N ALA A 338 -78.37 -33.19 60.76
CA ALA A 338 -79.40 -33.36 59.73
C ALA A 338 -78.94 -33.53 58.26
N LEU A 339 -77.73 -33.19 57.79
CA LEU A 339 -77.47 -33.16 56.33
C LEU A 339 -76.05 -33.61 55.85
N GLY A 340 -75.95 -34.90 55.48
CA GLY A 340 -75.52 -35.47 54.18
C GLY A 340 -74.15 -35.23 53.51
N ASP A 341 -73.32 -36.28 53.44
CA ASP A 341 -72.00 -36.48 52.78
C ASP A 341 -71.89 -36.21 51.25
N LYS A 342 -72.96 -35.71 50.58
CA LYS A 342 -73.02 -35.59 49.10
C LYS A 342 -72.64 -34.22 48.53
N ALA A 343 -72.88 -33.13 49.27
CA ALA A 343 -72.61 -31.78 48.78
C ALA A 343 -71.11 -31.44 48.75
N VAL A 344 -70.32 -32.01 49.67
CA VAL A 344 -68.85 -31.87 49.75
C VAL A 344 -68.15 -32.47 48.52
N ARG A 345 -68.63 -33.63 48.03
CA ARG A 345 -68.05 -34.32 46.87
C ARG A 345 -68.24 -33.57 45.55
N MET A 346 -69.24 -32.69 45.47
CA MET A 346 -69.54 -31.92 44.26
C MET A 346 -68.61 -30.72 44.10
N GLU A 347 -68.25 -30.02 45.19
CA GLU A 347 -67.29 -28.91 45.17
C GLU A 347 -65.86 -29.38 44.83
N GLU A 348 -65.47 -30.56 45.34
CA GLU A 348 -64.17 -31.17 45.03
C GLU A 348 -64.03 -31.53 43.54
N ASN A 349 -65.13 -31.93 42.89
CA ASN A 349 -65.17 -32.20 41.44
C ASN A 349 -64.98 -30.91 40.61
N ASP A 350 -65.60 -29.79 41.00
CA ASP A 350 -65.50 -28.51 40.28
C ASP A 350 -64.08 -27.92 40.30
N ARG A 351 -63.42 -27.97 41.47
CA ARG A 351 -62.03 -27.53 41.61
C ARG A 351 -61.11 -28.27 40.65
N ARG A 352 -61.27 -29.60 40.58
CA ARG A 352 -60.45 -30.46 39.71
C ARG A 352 -60.71 -30.20 38.22
N ARG A 353 -61.94 -29.85 37.82
CA ARG A 353 -62.26 -29.41 36.45
C ARG A 353 -61.53 -28.13 36.06
N ARG A 354 -61.48 -27.13 36.96
CA ARG A 354 -60.79 -25.86 36.71
C ARG A 354 -59.26 -26.03 36.59
N GLU A 355 -58.67 -26.91 37.38
CA GLU A 355 -57.24 -27.25 37.31
C GLU A 355 -56.89 -27.94 35.98
N VAL A 356 -57.63 -28.99 35.61
CA VAL A 356 -57.42 -29.71 34.34
C VAL A 356 -57.66 -28.79 33.13
N SER A 357 -58.64 -27.89 33.20
CA SER A 357 -58.89 -26.91 32.12
C SER A 357 -57.73 -25.92 31.95
N LYS A 358 -57.10 -25.46 33.03
CA LYS A 358 -55.93 -24.57 32.94
C LYS A 358 -54.74 -25.28 32.29
N GLU A 359 -54.52 -26.55 32.63
CA GLU A 359 -53.45 -27.34 32.03
C GLU A 359 -53.67 -27.60 30.53
N ILE A 360 -54.93 -27.83 30.12
CA ILE A 360 -55.27 -27.93 28.68
C ILE A 360 -54.94 -26.64 27.95
N THR A 361 -55.33 -25.47 28.47
CA THR A 361 -55.04 -24.18 27.82
C THR A 361 -53.52 -23.93 27.70
N ARG A 362 -52.75 -24.30 28.74
CA ARG A 362 -51.28 -24.21 28.72
C ARG A 362 -50.68 -25.11 27.64
N LEU A 363 -51.12 -26.37 27.57
CA LEU A 363 -50.61 -27.33 26.57
C LEU A 363 -51.06 -26.97 25.14
N GLU A 364 -52.22 -26.36 24.94
CA GLU A 364 -52.67 -25.85 23.63
C GLU A 364 -51.82 -24.68 23.14
N ALA A 365 -51.42 -23.79 24.05
CA ALA A 365 -50.47 -22.72 23.72
C ALA A 365 -49.07 -23.28 23.38
N ALA A 366 -48.59 -24.26 24.15
CA ALA A 366 -47.32 -24.95 23.87
C ALA A 366 -47.36 -25.70 22.53
N ALA A 367 -48.45 -26.39 22.22
CA ALA A 367 -48.66 -27.06 20.94
C ALA A 367 -48.63 -26.07 19.77
N THR A 368 -49.31 -24.92 19.90
CA THR A 368 -49.32 -23.87 18.85
C THR A 368 -47.91 -23.33 18.58
N SER A 369 -47.16 -23.03 19.64
CA SER A 369 -45.76 -22.58 19.56
C SER A 369 -44.86 -23.64 18.92
N LEU A 370 -45.03 -24.92 19.29
CA LEU A 370 -44.30 -26.04 18.71
C LEU A 370 -44.55 -26.16 17.19
N HIS A 371 -45.80 -26.06 16.75
CA HIS A 371 -46.14 -26.12 15.31
C HIS A 371 -45.52 -24.97 14.51
N GLU A 372 -45.50 -23.76 15.07
CA GLU A 372 -44.90 -22.60 14.40
C GLU A 372 -43.39 -22.76 14.25
N GLN A 373 -42.70 -23.24 15.29
CA GLN A 373 -41.27 -23.50 15.24
C GLN A 373 -40.91 -24.65 14.28
N ILE A 374 -41.64 -25.76 14.30
CA ILE A 374 -41.44 -26.86 13.33
C ILE A 374 -41.67 -26.37 11.91
N ARG A 375 -42.71 -25.56 11.66
CA ARG A 375 -42.99 -25.01 10.32
C ARG A 375 -41.88 -24.08 9.84
N SER A 376 -41.36 -23.21 10.70
CA SER A 376 -40.23 -22.34 10.38
C SER A 376 -38.97 -23.15 10.06
N HIS A 377 -38.65 -24.13 10.91
CA HIS A 377 -37.51 -25.02 10.72
C HIS A 377 -37.62 -25.85 9.43
N LEU A 378 -38.81 -26.38 9.13
CA LEU A 378 -39.12 -27.10 7.90
C LEU A 378 -38.87 -26.24 6.64
N ARG A 379 -39.25 -24.96 6.66
CA ARG A 379 -39.00 -24.04 5.53
C ARG A 379 -37.50 -23.85 5.29
N HIS A 380 -36.74 -23.58 6.35
CA HIS A 380 -35.28 -23.46 6.23
C HIS A 380 -34.65 -24.75 5.70
N TRP A 381 -35.12 -25.92 6.15
CA TRP A 381 -34.67 -27.20 5.61
C TRP A 381 -34.99 -27.37 4.12
N GLN A 382 -36.19 -26.98 3.68
CA GLN A 382 -36.58 -27.04 2.25
C GLN A 382 -35.71 -26.12 1.39
N ASP A 383 -35.50 -24.87 1.82
CA ASP A 383 -34.69 -23.89 1.10
C ASP A 383 -33.21 -24.30 1.06
N TRP A 384 -32.69 -24.82 2.18
CA TRP A 384 -31.31 -25.31 2.27
C TRP A 384 -31.08 -26.54 1.39
N THR A 385 -32.02 -27.49 1.38
CA THR A 385 -31.93 -28.69 0.52
C THR A 385 -32.04 -28.33 -0.97
N LEU A 386 -32.85 -27.33 -1.32
CA LEU A 386 -32.89 -26.81 -2.70
C LEU A 386 -31.55 -26.16 -3.09
N HIS A 387 -30.90 -25.47 -2.16
CA HIS A 387 -29.57 -24.89 -2.39
C HIS A 387 -28.50 -25.98 -2.57
N ALA A 388 -28.54 -27.03 -1.75
CA ALA A 388 -27.68 -28.21 -1.88
C ALA A 388 -27.79 -28.86 -3.27
N ALA A 389 -29.02 -29.03 -3.77
CA ALA A 389 -29.26 -29.62 -5.09
C ALA A 389 -28.69 -28.76 -6.23
N ARG A 390 -28.72 -27.42 -6.12
CA ARG A 390 -28.10 -26.52 -7.10
C ARG A 390 -26.57 -26.64 -7.13
N LEU A 391 -25.97 -26.96 -5.99
CA LEU A 391 -24.53 -27.19 -5.84
C LEU A 391 -24.11 -28.62 -6.20
N GLY A 392 -25.06 -29.49 -6.56
CA GLY A 392 -24.77 -30.88 -6.94
C GLY A 392 -24.38 -31.79 -5.78
N LEU A 393 -24.75 -31.44 -4.54
CA LEU A 393 -24.55 -32.31 -3.37
C LEU A 393 -25.47 -33.53 -3.45
N GLN A 394 -24.93 -34.73 -3.20
CA GLN A 394 -25.61 -36.00 -3.44
C GLN A 394 -26.32 -36.57 -2.20
N ASP A 395 -25.88 -36.23 -0.98
CA ASP A 395 -26.43 -36.79 0.27
C ASP A 395 -27.75 -36.14 0.75
N THR A 396 -28.68 -35.86 -0.17
CA THR A 396 -29.97 -35.23 0.16
C THR A 396 -31.05 -36.19 0.68
N THR A 397 -30.78 -37.50 0.74
CA THR A 397 -31.76 -38.52 1.16
C THR A 397 -32.19 -38.35 2.61
N ASP A 398 -31.23 -38.12 3.50
CA ASP A 398 -31.48 -37.99 4.94
C ASP A 398 -32.17 -36.65 5.25
N ALA A 399 -31.80 -35.59 4.51
CA ALA A 399 -32.49 -34.30 4.56
C ALA A 399 -33.94 -34.40 4.06
N SER A 400 -34.17 -35.14 2.97
CA SER A 400 -35.52 -35.40 2.45
C SER A 400 -36.38 -36.23 3.43
N ALA A 401 -35.77 -37.20 4.11
CA ALA A 401 -36.45 -37.98 5.15
C ALA A 401 -36.81 -37.11 6.36
N ALA A 402 -35.91 -36.22 6.80
CA ALA A 402 -36.18 -35.26 7.87
C ALA A 402 -37.31 -34.28 7.51
N ILE A 403 -37.30 -33.74 6.29
CA ILE A 403 -38.38 -32.88 5.74
C ILE A 403 -39.73 -33.61 5.76
N SER A 404 -39.76 -34.86 5.28
CA SER A 404 -40.98 -35.67 5.26
C SER A 404 -41.50 -35.98 6.67
N GLY A 405 -40.60 -36.30 7.61
CA GLY A 405 -40.94 -36.54 9.01
C GLY A 405 -41.54 -35.31 9.71
N MET A 406 -40.98 -34.12 9.45
CA MET A 406 -41.50 -32.84 9.98
C MET A 406 -42.86 -32.43 9.38
N GLN A 407 -43.26 -32.98 8.24
CA GLN A 407 -44.58 -32.76 7.63
C GLN A 407 -45.68 -33.70 8.19
N SER A 408 -45.33 -34.60 9.10
CA SER A 408 -46.27 -35.50 9.75
C SER A 408 -47.40 -34.75 10.47
N LYS A 409 -48.64 -35.26 10.38
CA LYS A 409 -49.78 -34.78 11.17
C LYS A 409 -49.73 -35.22 12.64
N ASP A 410 -48.86 -36.16 12.97
CA ASP A 410 -48.58 -36.60 14.33
C ASP A 410 -47.46 -35.73 14.92
N GLU A 411 -47.83 -34.90 15.90
CA GLU A 411 -46.97 -33.93 16.57
C GLU A 411 -45.74 -34.57 17.22
N SER A 412 -45.88 -35.80 17.73
CA SER A 412 -44.76 -36.52 18.37
C SER A 412 -43.73 -36.96 17.33
N LYS A 413 -44.21 -37.41 16.16
CA LYS A 413 -43.33 -37.78 15.03
C LYS A 413 -42.68 -36.55 14.38
N ALA A 414 -43.41 -35.45 14.25
CA ALA A 414 -42.86 -34.20 13.70
C ALA A 414 -41.77 -33.62 14.62
N LEU A 415 -41.97 -33.65 15.94
CA LEU A 415 -40.97 -33.22 16.93
C LEU A 415 -39.73 -34.12 16.94
N ALA A 416 -39.90 -35.44 16.86
CA ALA A 416 -38.79 -36.39 16.76
C ALA A 416 -37.97 -36.16 15.48
N ALA A 417 -38.63 -36.02 14.33
CA ALA A 417 -37.96 -35.74 13.06
C ALA A 417 -37.21 -34.39 13.07
N ALA A 418 -37.75 -33.37 13.72
CA ALA A 418 -37.07 -32.09 13.89
C ALA A 418 -35.81 -32.22 14.77
N ARG A 419 -35.87 -32.98 15.87
CA ARG A 419 -34.71 -33.26 16.75
C ARG A 419 -33.61 -34.05 16.03
N ASP A 420 -33.99 -35.05 15.26
CA ASP A 420 -33.03 -35.95 14.58
C ASP A 420 -32.45 -35.37 13.28
N SER A 421 -32.99 -34.24 12.81
CA SER A 421 -32.55 -33.57 11.58
C SER A 421 -31.08 -33.10 11.61
N SER A 422 -30.52 -32.88 12.80
CA SER A 422 -29.11 -32.52 13.01
C SER A 422 -28.12 -33.47 12.34
N HIS A 423 -28.41 -34.76 12.29
CA HIS A 423 -27.54 -35.74 11.64
C HIS A 423 -27.49 -35.54 10.12
N ALA A 424 -28.64 -35.27 9.50
CA ALA A 424 -28.72 -34.94 8.08
C ALA A 424 -27.95 -33.64 7.77
N PHE A 425 -27.94 -32.69 8.71
CA PHE A 425 -27.22 -31.42 8.54
C PHE A 425 -25.71 -31.66 8.54
N ILE A 426 -25.20 -32.40 9.52
CA ILE A 426 -23.78 -32.72 9.64
C ILE A 426 -23.28 -33.41 8.37
N LYS A 427 -24.01 -34.40 7.88
CA LYS A 427 -23.62 -35.16 6.68
C LYS A 427 -23.53 -34.28 5.43
N LEU A 428 -24.56 -33.48 5.15
CA LEU A 428 -24.61 -32.62 3.96
C LEU A 428 -23.62 -31.43 4.06
N ARG A 429 -23.40 -30.91 5.26
CA ARG A 429 -22.35 -29.93 5.55
C ARG A 429 -20.97 -30.52 5.30
N ASP A 430 -20.71 -31.73 5.79
CA ASP A 430 -19.41 -32.38 5.64
C ASP A 430 -19.13 -32.66 4.16
N GLU A 431 -20.10 -33.14 3.38
CA GLU A 431 -19.98 -33.28 1.92
C GLU A 431 -19.62 -31.93 1.25
N ALA A 432 -20.31 -30.84 1.59
CA ALA A 432 -20.01 -29.51 1.07
C ALA A 432 -18.58 -29.04 1.47
N MET A 433 -18.14 -29.33 2.70
CA MET A 433 -16.76 -29.06 3.13
C MET A 433 -15.74 -29.93 2.39
N GLU A 434 -16.08 -31.18 2.07
CA GLU A 434 -15.22 -32.05 1.27
C GLU A 434 -15.04 -31.52 -0.15
N GLN A 435 -16.11 -31.02 -0.78
CA GLN A 435 -16.07 -30.37 -2.09
C GLN A 435 -15.39 -29.00 -2.06
N LEU A 436 -15.45 -28.27 -0.94
CA LEU A 436 -14.79 -26.97 -0.78
C LEU A 436 -13.26 -27.08 -0.76
N ARG A 437 -12.70 -28.14 -0.15
CA ARG A 437 -11.23 -28.34 -0.05
C ARG A 437 -10.49 -28.28 -1.40
N PRO A 438 -10.87 -29.05 -2.45
CA PRO A 438 -10.19 -28.97 -3.74
C PRO A 438 -10.40 -27.62 -4.44
N VAL A 439 -11.53 -26.94 -4.24
CA VAL A 439 -11.79 -25.60 -4.78
C VAL A 439 -10.85 -24.58 -4.14
N GLU A 440 -10.69 -24.62 -2.81
CA GLU A 440 -9.75 -23.75 -2.09
C GLU A 440 -8.28 -24.02 -2.49
N ALA A 441 -7.91 -25.28 -2.69
CA ALA A 441 -6.58 -25.65 -3.17
C ALA A 441 -6.31 -25.13 -4.59
N ARG A 442 -7.27 -25.28 -5.51
CA ARG A 442 -7.19 -24.71 -6.87
C ARG A 442 -7.08 -23.19 -6.83
N LEU A 443 -7.86 -22.53 -5.98
CA LEU A 443 -7.79 -21.08 -5.83
C LEU A 443 -6.41 -20.64 -5.36
N ALA A 444 -5.86 -21.30 -4.34
CA ALA A 444 -4.51 -20.99 -3.84
C ALA A 444 -3.44 -21.21 -4.91
N GLU A 445 -3.53 -22.27 -5.70
CA GLU A 445 -2.63 -22.52 -6.84
C GLU A 445 -2.67 -21.39 -7.87
N HIS A 446 -3.87 -20.98 -8.29
CA HIS A 446 -4.01 -19.89 -9.26
C HIS A 446 -3.59 -18.53 -8.69
N GLU A 447 -3.85 -18.24 -7.41
CA GLU A 447 -3.36 -17.02 -6.76
C GLU A 447 -1.83 -16.99 -6.67
N MET A 448 -1.17 -18.13 -6.39
CA MET A 448 0.29 -18.24 -6.47
C MET A 448 0.79 -18.01 -7.89
N ARG A 449 0.14 -18.60 -8.90
CA ARG A 449 0.49 -18.39 -10.32
C ARG A 449 0.33 -16.94 -10.75
N LYS A 450 -0.77 -16.29 -10.36
CA LYS A 450 -0.99 -14.84 -10.57
C LYS A 450 0.14 -14.01 -9.96
N SER A 451 0.55 -14.31 -8.74
CA SER A 451 1.66 -13.63 -8.06
C SER A 451 2.99 -13.82 -8.80
N ALA A 452 3.27 -15.02 -9.29
CA ALA A 452 4.45 -15.29 -10.11
C ALA A 452 4.42 -14.49 -11.43
N LEU A 453 3.30 -14.51 -12.16
CA LEU A 453 3.14 -13.74 -13.40
C LEU A 453 3.32 -12.22 -13.18
N HIS A 454 2.84 -11.68 -12.06
CA HIS A 454 3.08 -10.28 -11.72
C HIS A 454 4.57 -9.97 -11.50
N LYS A 455 5.30 -10.86 -10.83
CA LYS A 455 6.76 -10.71 -10.65
C LYS A 455 7.48 -10.76 -11.99
N ASP A 456 7.12 -11.70 -12.86
CA ASP A 456 7.70 -11.84 -14.20
C ASP A 456 7.43 -10.60 -15.06
N LEU A 457 6.19 -10.10 -15.09
CA LEU A 457 5.84 -8.89 -15.82
C LEU A 457 6.59 -7.65 -15.29
N THR A 458 6.87 -7.59 -13.99
CA THR A 458 7.66 -6.50 -13.41
C THR A 458 9.10 -6.55 -13.92
N GLN A 459 9.73 -7.74 -13.92
CA GLN A 459 11.08 -7.93 -14.47
C GLN A 459 11.13 -7.60 -15.97
N LEU A 460 10.13 -8.05 -16.74
CA LEU A 460 10.05 -7.77 -18.18
C LEU A 460 9.88 -6.27 -18.49
N ARG A 461 9.26 -5.49 -17.59
CA ARG A 461 9.18 -4.02 -17.70
C ARG A 461 10.51 -3.35 -17.42
N GLU A 462 11.31 -3.94 -16.53
CA GLU A 462 12.70 -3.54 -16.25
C GLU A 462 13.69 -4.03 -17.33
N GLY A 463 13.21 -4.74 -18.34
CA GLY A 463 14.00 -5.24 -19.47
C GLY A 463 14.75 -6.55 -19.16
N GLN A 464 14.28 -7.31 -18.17
CA GLN A 464 14.87 -8.58 -17.75
C GLN A 464 13.91 -9.73 -18.06
N ALA A 465 14.38 -10.74 -18.80
CA ALA A 465 13.59 -11.94 -19.10
C ALA A 465 13.47 -12.90 -17.91
N SER A 466 14.36 -12.79 -16.94
CA SER A 466 14.45 -13.66 -15.77
C SER A 466 15.24 -12.93 -14.67
N PRO A 467 15.20 -13.40 -13.41
CA PRO A 467 16.01 -12.82 -12.35
C PRO A 467 17.50 -12.77 -12.73
N SER A 468 18.10 -11.58 -12.63
CA SER A 468 19.53 -11.35 -12.87
C SER A 468 20.23 -10.75 -11.64
N PRO A 469 20.45 -11.55 -10.56
CA PRO A 469 21.12 -11.09 -9.34
C PRO A 469 22.43 -10.32 -9.56
N LEU A 470 23.32 -10.81 -10.43
CA LEU A 470 24.61 -10.15 -10.66
C LEU A 470 24.41 -8.82 -11.37
N LEU A 471 23.68 -8.81 -12.49
CA LEU A 471 23.36 -7.57 -13.21
C LEU A 471 22.73 -6.51 -12.28
N ASN A 472 21.75 -6.92 -11.46
CA ASN A 472 21.08 -6.04 -10.52
C ASN A 472 22.03 -5.49 -9.44
N ALA A 473 22.93 -6.32 -8.93
CA ALA A 473 23.93 -5.89 -7.97
C ALA A 473 24.91 -4.87 -8.57
N LEU A 474 25.33 -5.05 -9.82
CA LEU A 474 26.19 -4.09 -10.53
C LEU A 474 25.47 -2.75 -10.72
N LEU A 475 24.25 -2.78 -11.23
CA LEU A 475 23.44 -1.58 -11.48
C LEU A 475 23.14 -0.82 -10.19
N SER A 476 22.83 -1.50 -9.09
CA SER A 476 22.56 -0.87 -7.79
C SER A 476 23.78 -0.14 -7.20
N ARG A 477 25.00 -0.56 -7.55
CA ARG A 477 26.27 0.11 -7.18
C ARG A 477 26.66 1.22 -8.17
N GLY A 478 25.80 1.55 -9.13
CA GLY A 478 26.04 2.57 -10.14
C GLY A 478 27.01 2.14 -11.25
N GLN A 479 27.34 0.84 -11.33
CA GLN A 479 28.15 0.32 -12.43
C GLN A 479 27.30 0.14 -13.68
N LYS A 480 27.89 0.40 -14.84
CA LYS A 480 27.24 0.19 -16.13
C LYS A 480 27.51 -1.24 -16.59
N ALA A 481 26.43 -2.00 -16.75
CA ALA A 481 26.47 -3.35 -17.26
C ALA A 481 25.16 -3.65 -18.01
N VAL A 482 25.21 -4.60 -18.95
CA VAL A 482 24.04 -5.02 -19.72
C VAL A 482 24.07 -6.52 -19.99
N ALA A 483 22.90 -7.16 -20.02
CA ALA A 483 22.78 -8.56 -20.46
C ALA A 483 22.93 -8.67 -21.98
N LEU A 484 23.65 -9.68 -22.47
CA LEU A 484 23.88 -9.92 -23.89
C LEU A 484 22.57 -10.02 -24.67
N GLY A 485 21.60 -10.79 -24.18
CA GLY A 485 20.30 -10.96 -24.83
C GLY A 485 19.51 -9.66 -24.97
N ARG A 486 19.74 -8.66 -24.12
CA ARG A 486 19.03 -7.37 -24.16
C ARG A 486 19.47 -6.47 -25.32
N VAL A 487 20.71 -6.63 -25.79
CA VAL A 487 21.33 -5.78 -26.81
C VAL A 487 21.42 -6.44 -28.19
N VAL A 488 20.75 -7.58 -28.37
CA VAL A 488 20.81 -8.40 -29.58
C VAL A 488 19.40 -8.60 -30.12
N GLU A 489 19.17 -8.11 -31.33
CA GLU A 489 17.91 -8.26 -32.06
C GLU A 489 18.01 -9.39 -33.10
N VAL A 490 16.89 -10.06 -33.34
CA VAL A 490 16.76 -11.03 -34.44
C VAL A 490 16.25 -10.31 -35.68
N LYS A 491 16.91 -10.51 -36.83
CA LYS A 491 16.47 -9.90 -38.09
C LYS A 491 15.10 -10.43 -38.50
N PRO A 492 14.21 -9.59 -39.09
CA PRO A 492 12.91 -10.06 -39.59
C PRO A 492 13.00 -11.20 -40.61
N THR A 493 14.08 -11.24 -41.40
CA THR A 493 14.32 -12.33 -42.37
C THR A 493 14.64 -13.68 -41.72
N ALA A 494 15.01 -13.68 -40.44
CA ALA A 494 15.41 -14.85 -39.67
C ALA A 494 14.34 -15.32 -38.66
N GLU A 495 13.11 -14.81 -38.76
CA GLU A 495 11.99 -15.13 -37.87
C GLU A 495 11.83 -16.64 -37.58
N LYS A 496 11.92 -17.48 -38.62
CA LYS A 496 11.78 -18.94 -38.50
C LYS A 496 12.88 -19.61 -37.67
N TRP A 497 14.03 -18.95 -37.52
CA TRP A 497 15.17 -19.44 -36.77
C TRP A 497 15.18 -18.96 -35.33
N TRP A 498 14.33 -17.98 -34.97
CA TRP A 498 14.36 -17.33 -33.67
C TRP A 498 14.29 -18.31 -32.49
N PRO A 499 13.33 -19.25 -32.42
CA PRO A 499 13.30 -20.27 -31.37
C PRO A 499 14.61 -21.06 -31.22
N LEU A 500 15.27 -21.37 -32.33
CA LEU A 500 16.52 -22.13 -32.32
C LEU A 500 17.73 -21.25 -31.97
N LEU A 501 17.74 -19.97 -32.36
CA LEU A 501 18.77 -19.01 -31.97
C LEU A 501 18.78 -18.81 -30.44
N GLU A 502 17.59 -18.75 -29.82
CA GLU A 502 17.44 -18.72 -28.36
C GLU A 502 18.02 -19.99 -27.72
N SER A 503 17.73 -21.17 -28.28
CA SER A 503 18.26 -22.46 -27.80
C SER A 503 19.78 -22.58 -27.95
N VAL A 504 20.35 -22.12 -29.07
CA VAL A 504 21.81 -22.15 -29.29
C VAL A 504 22.53 -21.19 -28.35
N LEU A 505 22.02 -19.97 -28.17
CA LEU A 505 22.63 -19.02 -27.23
C LEU A 505 22.47 -19.49 -25.78
N GLY A 506 21.35 -20.13 -25.44
CA GLY A 506 21.12 -20.77 -24.14
C GLY A 506 21.37 -19.80 -22.98
N MET A 507 22.27 -20.17 -22.06
CA MET A 507 22.65 -19.31 -20.93
C MET A 507 23.45 -18.07 -21.34
N ASN A 508 24.09 -18.05 -22.52
CA ASN A 508 24.84 -16.88 -22.98
C ASN A 508 23.93 -15.66 -23.17
N ARG A 509 22.62 -15.84 -23.38
CA ARG A 509 21.64 -14.74 -23.41
C ARG A 509 21.64 -13.92 -22.12
N ARG A 510 21.98 -14.55 -21.00
CA ARG A 510 22.07 -13.94 -19.66
C ARG A 510 23.47 -13.48 -19.31
N ALA A 511 24.43 -13.60 -20.22
CA ALA A 511 25.79 -13.15 -19.98
C ALA A 511 25.81 -11.64 -19.75
N VAL A 512 26.52 -11.20 -18.72
CA VAL A 512 26.63 -9.81 -18.31
C VAL A 512 27.88 -9.21 -18.96
N ILE A 513 27.69 -8.10 -19.66
CA ILE A 513 28.74 -7.29 -20.27
C ILE A 513 28.92 -6.03 -19.41
N PRO A 514 29.93 -5.98 -18.52
CA PRO A 514 30.23 -4.80 -17.73
C PRO A 514 31.05 -3.78 -18.53
N GLU A 515 31.02 -2.51 -18.14
CA GLU A 515 31.98 -1.48 -18.62
C GLU A 515 33.30 -1.57 -17.85
N ASP A 516 33.25 -1.82 -16.54
CA ASP A 516 34.40 -2.09 -15.67
C ASP A 516 34.43 -3.57 -15.25
N PHE A 517 35.28 -4.35 -15.90
CA PHE A 517 35.40 -5.78 -15.62
C PHE A 517 35.92 -6.07 -14.20
N ARG A 518 36.86 -5.28 -13.69
CA ARG A 518 37.49 -5.54 -12.39
C ARG A 518 36.45 -5.40 -11.29
N ALA A 519 35.71 -4.30 -11.32
CA ALA A 519 34.69 -4.04 -10.33
C ALA A 519 33.50 -5.01 -10.44
N ALA A 520 33.20 -5.49 -11.67
CA ALA A 520 32.18 -6.51 -11.88
C ALA A 520 32.61 -7.92 -11.44
N TRP A 521 33.89 -8.25 -11.58
CA TRP A 521 34.47 -9.50 -11.12
C TRP A 521 34.43 -9.61 -9.59
N ASP A 522 34.81 -8.54 -8.88
CA ASP A 522 34.71 -8.47 -7.42
C ASP A 522 33.26 -8.67 -6.95
N GLN A 523 32.28 -8.13 -7.67
CA GLN A 523 30.86 -8.33 -7.39
C GLN A 523 30.40 -9.76 -7.67
N ALA A 524 30.85 -10.36 -8.76
CA ALA A 524 30.48 -11.72 -9.15
C ALA A 524 30.96 -12.75 -8.11
N GLN A 525 32.12 -12.53 -7.49
CA GLN A 525 32.61 -13.37 -6.39
C GLN A 525 31.73 -13.30 -5.13
N GLN A 526 31.06 -12.16 -4.91
CA GLN A 526 30.15 -11.96 -3.78
C GLN A 526 28.70 -12.36 -4.08
N THR A 527 28.35 -12.54 -5.37
CA THR A 527 26.97 -12.73 -5.83
C THR A 527 26.83 -14.05 -6.58
N PRO A 528 26.42 -15.13 -5.90
CA PRO A 528 26.23 -16.42 -6.54
C PRO A 528 25.18 -16.33 -7.65
N SER A 529 25.62 -16.48 -8.90
CA SER A 529 24.76 -16.32 -10.09
C SER A 529 25.16 -17.35 -11.16
N PRO A 530 24.83 -18.64 -10.97
CA PRO A 530 25.32 -19.72 -11.84
C PRO A 530 24.88 -19.60 -13.31
N ASN A 531 23.85 -18.78 -13.58
CA ASN A 531 23.27 -18.60 -14.90
C ASN A 531 23.65 -17.24 -15.54
N GLU A 532 24.50 -16.43 -14.91
CA GLU A 532 24.98 -15.14 -15.43
C GLU A 532 26.49 -15.22 -15.68
N LEU A 533 26.88 -15.48 -16.92
CA LEU A 533 28.28 -15.51 -17.32
C LEU A 533 28.84 -14.08 -17.39
N LEU A 534 30.01 -13.81 -16.81
CA LEU A 534 30.64 -12.49 -16.92
C LEU A 534 31.53 -12.43 -18.16
N ILE A 535 31.25 -11.48 -19.05
CA ILE A 535 32.06 -11.25 -20.25
C ILE A 535 33.19 -10.27 -19.94
N HIS A 536 34.42 -10.63 -20.27
CA HIS A 536 35.55 -9.71 -20.22
C HIS A 536 35.59 -8.84 -21.49
N PRO A 537 35.32 -7.51 -21.42
CA PRO A 537 35.18 -6.68 -22.61
C PRO A 537 36.46 -6.57 -23.45
N GLU A 538 37.61 -6.42 -22.80
CA GLU A 538 38.90 -6.29 -23.51
C GLU A 538 39.34 -7.59 -24.20
N GLU A 539 39.12 -8.74 -23.58
CA GLU A 539 39.43 -10.05 -24.19
C GLU A 539 38.48 -10.34 -25.36
N ALA A 540 37.20 -10.04 -25.19
CA ALA A 540 36.22 -10.13 -26.28
C ALA A 540 36.59 -9.22 -27.45
N ALA A 541 37.10 -8.00 -27.20
CA ALA A 541 37.55 -7.09 -28.25
C ALA A 541 38.79 -7.59 -29.02
N LYS A 542 39.70 -8.29 -28.35
CA LYS A 542 40.92 -8.88 -28.95
C LYS A 542 40.63 -10.16 -29.74
N THR A 543 39.48 -10.79 -29.50
CA THR A 543 39.11 -12.05 -30.15
C THR A 543 38.82 -11.81 -31.63
N THR A 544 39.52 -12.56 -32.49
CA THR A 544 39.27 -12.57 -33.94
C THR A 544 38.55 -13.87 -34.30
N ALA A 545 37.27 -13.76 -34.67
CA ALA A 545 36.47 -14.88 -35.14
C ALA A 545 36.15 -14.70 -36.62
N LYS A 546 36.32 -15.76 -37.41
CA LYS A 546 35.90 -15.77 -38.82
C LYS A 546 34.39 -16.03 -38.87
N VAL A 547 33.64 -15.07 -39.41
CA VAL A 547 32.20 -15.23 -39.65
C VAL A 547 32.01 -15.86 -41.02
N GLU A 548 31.46 -17.09 -41.06
CA GLU A 548 31.14 -17.78 -42.31
C GLU A 548 29.87 -17.20 -42.95
N LYS A 549 29.84 -17.19 -44.29
CA LYS A 549 28.68 -16.76 -45.05
C LYS A 549 27.50 -17.70 -44.80
N GLY A 550 26.34 -17.17 -44.44
CA GLY A 550 25.17 -17.96 -44.06
C GLY A 550 25.24 -18.52 -42.64
N SER A 551 26.13 -17.99 -41.79
CA SER A 551 26.18 -18.35 -40.37
C SER A 551 25.00 -17.78 -39.58
N LEU A 552 24.71 -18.40 -38.43
CA LEU A 552 23.71 -17.90 -37.48
C LEU A 552 24.01 -16.47 -37.01
N ARG A 553 25.28 -16.05 -37.03
CA ARG A 553 25.67 -14.67 -36.72
C ARG A 553 25.03 -13.64 -37.65
N GLU A 554 24.86 -13.96 -38.94
CA GLU A 554 24.26 -13.04 -39.92
C GLU A 554 22.76 -12.80 -39.68
N MET A 555 22.11 -13.64 -38.87
CA MET A 555 20.69 -13.55 -38.50
C MET A 555 20.39 -12.57 -37.37
N LEU A 556 21.44 -12.04 -36.71
CA LEU A 556 21.34 -11.17 -35.54
C LEU A 556 21.90 -9.77 -35.81
N GLU A 557 21.34 -8.77 -35.16
CA GLU A 557 21.79 -7.37 -35.18
C GLU A 557 22.09 -6.87 -33.76
N THR A 558 23.13 -6.07 -33.62
CA THR A 558 23.47 -5.43 -32.34
C THR A 558 24.21 -4.13 -32.58
N GLN A 559 23.88 -3.12 -31.79
CA GLN A 559 24.60 -1.84 -31.75
C GLN A 559 25.72 -1.85 -30.72
N HIS A 560 25.79 -2.87 -29.86
CA HIS A 560 26.77 -2.93 -28.79
C HIS A 560 28.08 -3.57 -29.30
N PRO A 561 29.24 -2.86 -29.24
CA PRO A 561 30.47 -3.28 -29.89
C PRO A 561 31.02 -4.61 -29.33
N VAL A 562 31.01 -4.77 -28.01
CA VAL A 562 31.45 -6.02 -27.34
C VAL A 562 30.51 -7.19 -27.66
N ALA A 563 29.20 -6.99 -27.60
CA ALA A 563 28.21 -8.02 -27.93
C ALA A 563 28.41 -8.55 -29.35
N GLY A 564 28.70 -7.67 -30.32
CA GLY A 564 29.01 -8.07 -31.70
C GLY A 564 30.16 -9.08 -31.77
N LYS A 565 31.26 -8.81 -31.07
CA LYS A 565 32.43 -9.71 -31.02
C LYS A 565 32.15 -11.03 -30.31
N VAL A 566 31.39 -10.99 -29.22
CA VAL A 566 30.95 -12.19 -28.50
C VAL A 566 30.10 -13.06 -29.42
N LEU A 567 29.15 -12.48 -30.16
CA LEU A 567 28.32 -13.21 -31.12
C LEU A 567 29.13 -13.75 -32.30
N ASP A 568 30.10 -13.01 -32.82
CA ASP A 568 30.99 -13.48 -33.88
C ASP A 568 31.71 -14.77 -33.44
N HIS A 569 32.17 -14.81 -32.19
CA HIS A 569 32.81 -16.00 -31.61
C HIS A 569 31.83 -17.16 -31.38
N LEU A 570 30.66 -16.89 -30.79
CA LEU A 570 29.69 -17.93 -30.44
C LEU A 570 29.02 -18.55 -31.67
N LEU A 571 28.65 -17.72 -32.65
CA LEU A 571 27.75 -18.09 -33.75
C LEU A 571 28.37 -17.98 -35.14
N GLY A 572 29.51 -17.30 -35.30
CA GLY A 572 30.10 -17.02 -36.62
C GLY A 572 30.55 -18.24 -37.40
N GLY A 573 30.88 -19.34 -36.70
CA GLY A 573 31.25 -20.61 -37.34
C GLY A 573 30.09 -21.58 -37.56
N ILE A 574 28.86 -21.26 -37.13
CA ILE A 574 27.72 -22.19 -37.22
C ILE A 574 26.88 -21.84 -38.45
N VAL A 575 26.96 -22.64 -39.51
CA VAL A 575 26.21 -22.40 -40.76
C VAL A 575 24.77 -22.89 -40.66
N ALA A 576 23.82 -22.05 -41.09
CA ALA A 576 22.41 -22.42 -41.14
C ALA A 576 22.09 -23.26 -42.38
N VAL A 577 21.49 -24.43 -42.18
CA VAL A 577 21.07 -25.33 -43.27
C VAL A 577 19.59 -25.71 -43.16
N ASN A 578 18.92 -26.01 -44.28
CA ASN A 578 17.47 -26.27 -44.25
C ASN A 578 17.11 -27.65 -43.70
N LYS A 579 18.00 -28.65 -43.85
CA LYS A 579 17.75 -30.04 -43.47
C LYS A 579 18.97 -30.66 -42.79
N ALA A 580 18.74 -31.57 -41.84
CA ALA A 580 19.80 -32.34 -41.18
C ALA A 580 20.77 -33.07 -42.14
N SER A 581 20.32 -33.48 -43.33
CA SER A 581 21.17 -34.14 -44.34
C SER A 581 22.27 -33.22 -44.91
N GLN A 582 22.19 -31.91 -44.69
CA GLN A 582 23.15 -30.91 -45.18
C GLN A 582 24.24 -30.58 -44.14
N LEU A 583 24.13 -31.10 -42.90
CA LEU A 583 25.07 -30.78 -41.82
C LEU A 583 26.51 -31.17 -42.12
N ASP A 584 26.74 -32.20 -42.94
CA ASP A 584 28.10 -32.67 -43.27
C ASP A 584 28.85 -31.82 -44.29
N LYS A 585 28.19 -30.83 -44.89
CA LYS A 585 28.82 -29.88 -45.81
C LYS A 585 29.65 -28.80 -45.11
N HIS A 586 29.45 -28.63 -43.80
CA HIS A 586 30.09 -27.60 -42.98
C HIS A 586 30.70 -28.22 -41.73
N GLU A 587 31.70 -27.56 -41.16
CA GLU A 587 32.36 -28.03 -39.93
C GLU A 587 31.39 -27.98 -38.73
N ARG A 588 30.75 -26.82 -38.53
CA ARG A 588 29.64 -26.62 -37.58
C ARG A 588 28.42 -26.11 -38.33
N ALA A 589 27.26 -26.69 -38.05
CA ALA A 589 26.02 -26.30 -38.71
C ALA A 589 24.79 -26.56 -37.84
N LEU A 590 23.76 -25.75 -38.05
CA LEU A 590 22.45 -25.94 -37.45
C LEU A 590 21.40 -26.10 -38.54
N SER A 591 20.62 -27.17 -38.43
CA SER A 591 19.47 -27.39 -39.31
C SER A 591 18.19 -26.74 -38.78
N LEU A 592 17.31 -26.28 -39.67
CA LEU A 592 16.04 -25.68 -39.30
C LEU A 592 15.12 -26.65 -38.54
N ASP A 593 15.29 -27.95 -38.73
CA ASP A 593 14.56 -28.94 -37.95
C ASP A 593 15.13 -29.10 -36.53
N GLY A 594 16.29 -28.53 -36.20
CA GLY A 594 16.80 -28.42 -34.82
C GLY A 594 18.00 -29.32 -34.50
N TRP A 595 18.61 -30.00 -35.47
CA TRP A 595 19.89 -30.70 -35.25
C TRP A 595 21.07 -29.73 -35.35
N LEU A 596 21.87 -29.65 -34.29
CA LEU A 596 23.14 -28.95 -34.21
C LEU A 596 24.30 -29.95 -34.38
N LYS A 597 25.21 -29.65 -35.32
CA LYS A 597 26.52 -30.28 -35.46
C LYS A 597 27.57 -29.35 -34.87
N ASP A 598 28.22 -29.80 -33.81
CA ASP A 598 29.32 -29.12 -33.13
C ASP A 598 30.38 -30.17 -32.74
N PRO A 599 31.33 -30.50 -33.65
CA PRO A 599 32.20 -31.65 -33.49
C PRO A 599 32.91 -31.72 -32.12
N PRO A 600 33.00 -32.91 -31.50
CA PRO A 600 32.56 -34.22 -32.01
C PRO A 600 31.06 -34.52 -31.78
N ARG A 601 30.25 -33.53 -31.36
CA ARG A 601 28.87 -33.73 -30.88
C ARG A 601 27.83 -33.44 -31.97
N ARG A 602 26.73 -34.20 -31.91
CA ARG A 602 25.47 -33.86 -32.58
C ARG A 602 24.36 -33.86 -31.54
N VAL A 603 23.60 -32.76 -31.48
CA VAL A 603 22.58 -32.55 -30.46
C VAL A 603 21.29 -32.13 -31.14
N ARG A 604 20.17 -32.72 -30.72
CA ARG A 604 18.84 -32.24 -31.07
C ARG A 604 18.46 -31.14 -30.08
N LEU A 605 18.37 -29.91 -30.58
CA LEU A 605 17.91 -28.78 -29.79
C LEU A 605 16.38 -28.77 -29.75
N THR A 606 15.82 -28.52 -28.57
CA THR A 606 14.41 -28.16 -28.43
C THR A 606 14.29 -26.67 -28.72
N PRO A 607 13.51 -26.25 -29.75
CA PRO A 607 13.27 -24.84 -30.01
C PRO A 607 12.63 -24.17 -28.81
N GLU A 608 13.09 -22.96 -28.47
CA GLU A 608 12.50 -22.25 -27.33
C GLU A 608 11.10 -21.72 -27.65
N LYS A 609 10.20 -21.85 -26.68
CA LYS A 609 8.86 -21.26 -26.71
C LYS A 609 8.92 -19.79 -26.32
N GLU A 610 9.83 -19.44 -25.40
CA GLU A 610 9.96 -18.10 -24.86
C GLU A 610 11.07 -17.33 -25.55
N LEU A 611 10.67 -16.33 -26.33
CA LEU A 611 11.58 -15.43 -27.03
C LEU A 611 12.01 -14.31 -26.09
N THR A 612 13.32 -14.07 -25.97
CA THR A 612 13.90 -13.13 -25.00
C THR A 612 14.96 -12.21 -25.59
N LEU A 613 15.41 -12.48 -26.82
CA LEU A 613 16.39 -11.65 -27.51
C LEU A 613 15.76 -10.31 -27.91
N GLY A 614 16.42 -9.24 -27.50
CA GLY A 614 16.10 -7.89 -27.92
C GLY A 614 14.83 -7.34 -27.31
N GLU A 615 14.44 -6.16 -27.78
CA GLU A 615 13.21 -5.48 -27.40
C GLU A 615 11.99 -6.22 -27.91
N GLU A 616 12.05 -6.74 -29.13
CA GLU A 616 10.92 -7.42 -29.75
C GLU A 616 10.66 -8.80 -29.11
N GLY A 617 11.71 -9.55 -28.73
CA GLY A 617 11.54 -10.80 -27.98
C GLY A 617 10.91 -10.55 -26.62
N LEU A 618 11.46 -9.61 -25.84
CA LEU A 618 10.91 -9.23 -24.53
C LEU A 618 9.48 -8.70 -24.62
N ARG A 619 9.15 -7.95 -25.68
CA ARG A 619 7.78 -7.47 -25.93
C ARG A 619 6.83 -8.64 -26.16
N ARG A 620 7.17 -9.58 -27.03
CA ARG A 620 6.32 -10.75 -27.30
C ARG A 620 6.14 -11.64 -26.08
N LEU A 621 7.21 -11.84 -25.30
CA LEU A 621 7.11 -12.58 -24.03
C LEU A 621 6.21 -11.86 -23.03
N ARG A 622 6.27 -10.53 -22.97
CA ARG A 622 5.35 -9.73 -22.16
C ARG A 622 3.90 -9.92 -22.60
N ASP A 623 3.62 -9.85 -23.91
CA ASP A 623 2.27 -10.03 -24.44
C ASP A 623 1.73 -11.43 -24.10
N VAL A 624 2.56 -12.47 -24.18
CA VAL A 624 2.21 -13.84 -23.73
C VAL A 624 1.87 -13.87 -22.25
N ARG A 625 2.72 -13.27 -21.39
CA ARG A 625 2.50 -13.24 -19.94
C ARG A 625 1.29 -12.41 -19.53
N GLU A 626 1.00 -11.32 -20.24
CA GLU A 626 -0.20 -10.51 -20.01
C GLU A 626 -1.47 -11.30 -20.38
N ASN A 627 -1.44 -12.08 -21.45
CA ASN A 627 -2.55 -12.96 -21.80
C ASN A 627 -2.74 -14.09 -20.79
N GLU A 628 -1.66 -14.77 -20.38
CA GLU A 628 -1.70 -15.80 -19.33
C GLU A 628 -2.24 -15.25 -18.00
N LEU A 629 -1.92 -13.99 -17.68
CA LEU A 629 -2.44 -13.32 -16.50
C LEU A 629 -3.95 -13.09 -16.60
N ARG A 630 -4.45 -12.62 -17.75
CA ARG A 630 -5.89 -12.43 -18.00
C ARG A 630 -6.65 -13.74 -17.90
N GLU A 631 -6.12 -14.80 -18.49
CA GLU A 631 -6.70 -16.15 -18.39
C GLU A 631 -6.72 -16.65 -16.95
N THR A 632 -5.61 -16.48 -16.22
CA THR A 632 -5.53 -16.87 -14.81
C THR A 632 -6.52 -16.07 -13.95
N ASP A 633 -6.69 -14.77 -14.22
CA ASP A 633 -7.65 -13.92 -13.52
C ASP A 633 -9.10 -14.36 -13.76
N ALA A 634 -9.45 -14.73 -15.00
CA ALA A 634 -10.77 -15.26 -15.31
C ALA A 634 -11.06 -16.57 -14.55
N VAL A 635 -10.08 -17.49 -14.51
CA VAL A 635 -10.20 -18.75 -13.75
C VAL A 635 -10.31 -18.50 -12.25
N ILE A 636 -9.57 -17.52 -11.70
CA ILE A 636 -9.66 -17.16 -10.28
C ILE A 636 -11.08 -16.69 -9.92
N GLU A 637 -11.70 -15.86 -10.75
CA GLU A 637 -13.06 -15.38 -10.49
C GLU A 637 -14.09 -16.51 -10.54
N GLU A 638 -13.98 -17.44 -11.50
CA GLU A 638 -14.82 -18.64 -11.57
C GLU A 638 -14.68 -19.50 -10.30
N VAL A 639 -13.44 -19.84 -9.92
CA VAL A 639 -13.17 -20.69 -8.73
C VAL A 639 -13.56 -19.98 -7.43
N ARG A 640 -13.46 -18.64 -7.37
CA ARG A 640 -13.93 -17.85 -6.22
C ARG A 640 -15.44 -17.91 -6.08
N GLN A 641 -16.18 -17.84 -7.19
CA GLN A 641 -17.62 -17.96 -7.17
C GLN A 641 -18.03 -19.34 -6.63
N ASP A 642 -17.42 -20.43 -7.13
CA ASP A 642 -17.67 -21.79 -6.63
C ASP A 642 -17.40 -21.91 -5.12
N ARG A 643 -16.28 -21.34 -4.64
CA ARG A 643 -15.92 -21.32 -3.22
C ARG A 643 -16.97 -20.56 -2.40
N ASP A 644 -17.38 -19.40 -2.87
CA ASP A 644 -18.30 -18.52 -2.15
C ASP A 644 -19.71 -19.12 -2.08
N ASP A 645 -20.16 -19.80 -3.13
CA ASP A 645 -21.41 -20.54 -3.14
C ASP A 645 -21.41 -21.70 -2.12
N LEU A 646 -20.33 -22.50 -2.07
CA LEU A 646 -20.17 -23.57 -1.07
C LEU A 646 -20.06 -23.03 0.37
N ARG A 647 -19.32 -21.93 0.58
CA ARG A 647 -19.24 -21.28 1.90
C ARG A 647 -20.57 -20.68 2.33
N ALA A 648 -21.30 -20.03 1.40
CA ALA A 648 -22.62 -19.48 1.68
C ALA A 648 -23.60 -20.59 2.07
N PHE A 649 -23.54 -21.76 1.42
CA PHE A 649 -24.34 -22.92 1.80
C PHE A 649 -24.06 -23.39 3.23
N VAL A 650 -22.79 -23.56 3.61
CA VAL A 650 -22.40 -23.97 4.98
C VAL A 650 -22.83 -22.92 6.01
N ASN A 651 -22.59 -21.64 5.74
CA ASN A 651 -22.92 -20.55 6.65
C ASN A 651 -24.43 -20.40 6.86
N ARG A 652 -25.23 -20.43 5.79
CA ARG A 652 -26.70 -20.35 5.89
C ARG A 652 -27.28 -21.47 6.73
N GLY A 653 -26.76 -22.69 6.58
CA GLY A 653 -27.22 -23.82 7.39
C GLY A 653 -26.95 -23.63 8.89
N MET A 654 -25.82 -23.02 9.25
CA MET A 654 -25.50 -22.65 10.64
C MET A 654 -26.34 -21.47 11.15
N GLU A 655 -26.53 -20.43 10.32
CA GLU A 655 -27.36 -19.25 10.67
C GLU A 655 -28.81 -19.64 10.96
N TRP A 656 -29.38 -20.54 10.17
CA TRP A 656 -30.73 -21.07 10.35
C TRP A 656 -30.83 -22.16 11.42
N ARG A 657 -29.72 -22.47 12.11
CA ARG A 657 -29.62 -23.47 13.17
C ARG A 657 -30.11 -24.85 12.74
N LEU A 658 -29.78 -25.28 11.53
CA LEU A 658 -30.12 -26.63 11.05
C LEU A 658 -29.32 -27.73 11.78
N ASP A 659 -28.28 -27.34 12.51
CA ASP A 659 -27.50 -28.21 13.40
C ASP A 659 -28.26 -28.62 14.67
N ARG A 660 -29.34 -27.92 15.06
CA ARG A 660 -30.10 -28.21 16.28
C ARG A 660 -31.52 -27.65 16.27
N PHE A 661 -32.47 -28.42 16.79
CA PHE A 661 -33.82 -27.93 17.04
C PHE A 661 -34.02 -27.57 18.52
N THR A 662 -34.33 -26.30 18.80
CA THR A 662 -34.68 -25.84 20.16
C THR A 662 -36.16 -26.07 20.42
N VAL A 663 -36.46 -26.82 21.48
CA VAL A 663 -37.83 -27.22 21.83
C VAL A 663 -38.46 -26.15 22.72
N PRO A 664 -39.68 -25.66 22.45
CA PRO A 664 -40.36 -24.70 23.30
C PRO A 664 -40.78 -25.31 24.64
N ASP A 665 -40.86 -24.48 25.69
CA ASP A 665 -41.23 -24.93 27.04
C ASP A 665 -42.62 -25.59 27.06
N GLY A 666 -42.69 -26.77 27.68
CA GLY A 666 -43.93 -27.57 27.76
C GLY A 666 -44.23 -28.41 26.52
N ALA A 667 -43.43 -28.35 25.45
CA ALA A 667 -43.65 -29.13 24.23
C ALA A 667 -43.53 -30.66 24.43
N ASP A 668 -42.69 -31.12 25.39
CA ASP A 668 -42.58 -32.55 25.72
C ASP A 668 -43.84 -33.10 26.42
N GLU A 669 -44.69 -32.23 26.97
CA GLU A 669 -45.94 -32.60 27.66
C GLU A 669 -47.16 -32.56 26.71
N VAL A 670 -47.01 -32.01 25.49
CA VAL A 670 -48.08 -31.91 24.47
C VAL A 670 -48.71 -33.28 24.13
N PRO A 671 -47.99 -34.42 24.07
CA PRO A 671 -48.61 -35.74 23.88
C PRO A 671 -49.61 -36.15 24.97
N LEU A 672 -49.61 -35.50 26.14
CA LEU A 672 -50.57 -35.75 27.23
C LEU A 672 -51.91 -35.04 27.03
N LEU A 673 -52.01 -34.13 26.06
CA LEU A 673 -53.20 -33.31 25.78
C LEU A 673 -54.47 -34.15 25.51
N PRO A 674 -54.44 -35.28 24.77
CA PRO A 674 -55.59 -36.18 24.64
C PRO A 674 -56.04 -36.82 25.96
N LYS A 675 -55.11 -37.10 26.87
CA LYS A 675 -55.39 -37.68 28.20
C LYS A 675 -56.11 -36.65 29.09
N PHE A 676 -55.62 -35.41 29.12
CA PHE A 676 -56.27 -34.34 29.87
C PHE A 676 -57.65 -33.99 29.31
N ARG A 677 -57.83 -33.99 27.98
CA ARG A 677 -59.16 -33.83 27.35
C ARG A 677 -60.13 -34.94 27.76
N LYS A 678 -59.65 -36.18 27.87
CA LYS A 678 -60.46 -37.32 28.35
C LYS A 678 -60.82 -37.16 29.84
N GLU A 679 -59.86 -36.79 30.69
CA GLU A 679 -60.08 -36.53 32.11
C GLU A 679 -61.09 -35.38 32.33
N LEU A 680 -60.99 -34.30 31.55
CA LEU A 680 -61.97 -33.21 31.59
C LEU A 680 -63.37 -33.71 31.19
N GLY A 681 -63.48 -34.57 30.17
CA GLY A 681 -64.73 -35.17 29.76
C GLY A 681 -65.35 -36.10 30.80
N GLU A 682 -64.53 -36.90 31.50
CA GLU A 682 -64.97 -37.78 32.60
C GLU A 682 -65.44 -36.97 33.82
N LEU A 683 -64.70 -35.92 34.19
CA LEU A 683 -65.10 -35.01 35.26
C LEU A 683 -66.39 -34.25 34.91
N GLN A 684 -66.56 -33.86 33.65
CA GLN A 684 -67.77 -33.18 33.18
C GLN A 684 -68.98 -34.12 33.18
N ALA A 685 -68.83 -35.37 32.76
CA ALA A 685 -69.88 -36.38 32.89
C ALA A 685 -70.26 -36.65 34.36
N THR A 686 -69.28 -36.65 35.27
CA THR A 686 -69.50 -36.82 36.71
C THR A 686 -70.23 -35.64 37.32
N TRP A 687 -69.89 -34.42 36.88
CA TRP A 687 -70.60 -33.20 37.24
C TRP A 687 -72.06 -33.24 36.80
N ASP A 688 -72.33 -33.57 35.54
CA ASP A 688 -73.67 -33.62 34.97
C ASP A 688 -74.56 -34.68 35.65
N LEU A 689 -73.96 -35.76 36.18
CA LEU A 689 -74.62 -36.80 36.98
C LEU A 689 -74.99 -36.34 38.41
N LEU A 690 -74.18 -35.47 39.01
CA LEU A 690 -74.36 -34.97 40.38
C LEU A 690 -75.17 -33.67 40.45
N ALA A 691 -75.25 -32.93 39.33
CA ALA A 691 -75.90 -31.63 39.18
C ALA A 691 -77.43 -31.71 39.09
N THR A 692 -78.08 -32.11 40.19
CA THR A 692 -79.52 -31.87 40.38
C THR A 692 -79.77 -30.48 40.97
N PRO A 693 -80.92 -29.83 40.73
CA PRO A 693 -81.20 -28.47 41.22
C PRO A 693 -81.03 -28.30 42.75
N ASP A 694 -81.31 -29.36 43.51
CA ASP A 694 -81.19 -29.38 44.97
C ASP A 694 -79.72 -29.52 45.41
N ASN A 695 -78.89 -30.29 44.69
CA ASN A 695 -77.46 -30.42 44.98
C ASN A 695 -76.68 -29.17 44.56
N VAL A 696 -77.08 -28.51 43.46
CA VAL A 696 -76.51 -27.23 43.03
C VAL A 696 -76.85 -26.14 44.05
N LYS A 697 -78.10 -26.09 44.54
CA LYS A 697 -78.48 -25.19 45.66
C LYS A 697 -77.74 -25.52 46.95
N ALA A 698 -77.55 -26.80 47.29
CA ALA A 698 -76.80 -27.18 48.48
C ALA A 698 -75.31 -26.80 48.37
N MET A 699 -74.73 -26.87 47.17
CA MET A 699 -73.38 -26.39 46.89
C MET A 699 -73.31 -24.86 46.87
N GLU A 700 -74.27 -24.16 46.27
CA GLU A 700 -74.35 -22.70 46.30
C GLU A 700 -74.52 -22.20 47.74
N ASN A 701 -75.33 -22.88 48.56
CA ASN A 701 -75.42 -22.60 49.99
C ASN A 701 -74.09 -22.90 50.70
N LEU A 702 -73.34 -23.95 50.33
CA LEU A 702 -71.96 -24.18 50.81
C LEU A 702 -70.96 -23.11 50.33
N ARG A 703 -71.21 -22.45 49.20
CA ARG A 703 -70.41 -21.32 48.67
C ARG A 703 -70.84 -19.96 49.23
N VAL A 704 -72.03 -19.89 49.81
CA VAL A 704 -72.60 -18.70 50.47
C VAL A 704 -72.39 -18.77 51.99
N GLU A 705 -72.23 -19.97 52.57
CA GLU A 705 -71.93 -20.20 53.99
C GLU A 705 -70.43 -20.50 54.30
N ASN A 706 -69.58 -20.69 53.29
CA ASN A 706 -68.11 -20.58 53.41
C ASN A 706 -67.64 -19.30 52.75
#